data_AF-A0A351ZYS0-F1
#
_entry.id   AF-A0A351ZYS0-F1
#
_cell.length_a   1.000
_cell.length_b   1.000
_cell.length_c   1.000
_cell.angle_alpha   90.00
_cell.angle_beta   90.00
_cell.angle_gamma   90.00
#
_symmetry.space_group_name_H-M   'P 1'
#
loop_
_entity.id
_entity.type
_entity.pdbx_description
1 polymer ?
#
loop_
_entity_poly.entity_id
_entity_poly.type
_entity_poly.pdbx_seq_one_letter_code
_entity_poly.pdbx_strand_id
1 'polypeptide(L)'
;MTSTKPVAPFRWLFLWLIVGCIVSTPAIGSIDTVRKDNGTAAATPALNDGWEESVILPLTEPCIVRKVLIYYTSGTGTDVVRITGDASEGTIPPTQYCFSYNTLAEADVKVTGKGWVEVDFSAHNVMLDGTDRIVIQHVVRSGGPLWGQDNNGQSPITSFQYDPVTPNPNFLNIPGIYYQARGDYMVRVVVDRPFDMRPAATMIDVTAAVGLLGADGKPLRSDQVSVVDWNGDGYDDVCLAGRFFQNDSGRGFRAVSLPLPGAPSAWGDVDNDGDADVFITQGFGNDQLWRNDGKGLFSNVTADSKIINNAPTVTALWLDIEQDGDLDLFIANGRSTVNGSEVYYQDKLWRNDGGMVFTDVTVPSKLALGEPAPYYDTWGASLCDYNSDGRTDIFVATYRLAPDRLYRNNGDGTFTEVSSATGAIGIPTTQPQYFGHGMGSEWGDVNGDGLVDLLVGNLGHPDSRAQYSNPSLVLRNTATASSPRFTNWYDVSSSGVLDWHGIKFKEMNAGLCMADMDHDGSLDVWHGQISYESFGAGANRPSHLYLGSTDPTKPFRDVTWQSGMFIHGAWTAARGDFDRDGDLDLLCASGTESVKLFRNDLPKNGASVTVRLRDTRAGKHLSGYGARMVVAAGQKRYHRWLPGTVSGGRMSQMTQDLHVGLSAAATVDSITVYWPGGVVTKHTGIAPHSYVELVSDGTSRLIMPLRPVNLRPARGSVGVASTDDFVWATSSASPVRLEITPRSTPSSPVIIRENLTGWRATIDLPPGLYDWKVVSASGESDKWSLHVGDPVPALPRVLQPALSDTSVPTATVLRWSSSTYSIPGAFTTSYRVRLWSMATKTPLMVVDTVVSDTSLTLPTLTASTQFFGSIRASYRSAMTSDSALVSFRTYGVPPSPLAVFPADGATGVTTRPRFQWTRPAAVDKGYEIEVDSLASFGTSTVRKAGDTSLAWTPPLKAGRTYYWRARGLNLAGTGQWSTAAMFTTAGTTGVHENFGEGPCTGRTDVYDLTGRLLWSSADVSVTGVPLELSGLVLVVTRNAAGHVCSSQLQLR
;
A
#
# COMPACT_ATOMS: atom_id res chain seq x y z
N MET A 1 -52.94 1.29 -68.54
CA MET A 1 -53.11 1.55 -67.10
C MET A 1 -52.01 0.79 -66.36
N THR A 2 -51.08 1.55 -65.77
CA THR A 2 -50.10 1.22 -64.69
C THR A 2 -49.24 -0.04 -64.90
N SER A 3 -47.98 -0.03 -65.39
CA SER A 3 -46.85 0.92 -65.34
C SER A 3 -46.44 1.30 -63.90
N THR A 4 -45.19 1.25 -63.43
CA THR A 4 -43.86 0.86 -63.97
C THR A 4 -42.86 0.90 -62.78
N LYS A 5 -41.87 0.00 -62.72
CA LYS A 5 -40.57 0.22 -62.02
C LYS A 5 -39.78 1.35 -62.74
N PRO A 6 -38.51 1.69 -62.39
CA PRO A 6 -37.78 1.92 -61.13
C PRO A 6 -37.17 3.37 -61.16
N VAL A 7 -36.10 3.68 -60.41
CA VAL A 7 -34.93 4.55 -60.80
C VAL A 7 -34.38 5.36 -59.61
N ALA A 8 -33.09 5.15 -59.30
CA ALA A 8 -32.22 6.13 -58.62
C ALA A 8 -31.47 6.96 -59.69
N PRO A 9 -31.11 8.23 -59.42
CA PRO A 9 -29.73 8.63 -59.70
C PRO A 9 -29.10 9.70 -58.77
N PHE A 10 -27.83 9.45 -58.43
CA PHE A 10 -26.68 10.36 -58.27
C PHE A 10 -26.80 11.87 -58.63
N ARG A 11 -26.32 12.78 -57.75
CA ARG A 11 -25.06 13.59 -57.88
C ARG A 11 -24.90 14.75 -56.85
N TRP A 12 -23.84 14.65 -56.03
CA TRP A 12 -22.85 15.65 -55.53
C TRP A 12 -23.12 17.18 -55.59
N LEU A 13 -23.01 17.91 -54.45
CA LEU A 13 -21.87 18.80 -54.07
C LEU A 13 -22.12 19.59 -52.73
N PHE A 14 -21.29 19.33 -51.71
CA PHE A 14 -20.71 20.24 -50.68
C PHE A 14 -21.57 21.19 -49.81
N LEU A 15 -21.59 20.94 -48.49
CA LEU A 15 -20.83 21.72 -47.50
C LEU A 15 -20.64 20.93 -46.17
N TRP A 16 -19.46 21.07 -45.58
CA TRP A 16 -18.93 20.40 -44.37
C TRP A 16 -19.67 20.83 -43.06
N LEU A 17 -19.51 20.29 -41.83
CA LEU A 17 -18.35 19.77 -41.09
C LEU A 17 -18.83 19.19 -39.72
N ILE A 18 -18.41 17.96 -39.35
CA ILE A 18 -18.07 17.42 -38.00
C ILE A 18 -19.09 17.53 -36.82
N VAL A 19 -19.43 16.40 -36.19
CA VAL A 19 -19.25 16.03 -34.76
C VAL A 19 -19.92 14.66 -34.52
N GLY A 20 -19.28 13.76 -33.77
CA GLY A 20 -19.96 12.56 -33.24
C GLY A 20 -19.27 11.20 -33.34
N CYS A 21 -18.01 11.08 -33.76
CA CYS A 21 -17.22 9.91 -33.36
C CYS A 21 -16.61 10.23 -31.98
N ILE A 22 -17.21 9.68 -30.93
CA ILE A 22 -16.54 9.54 -29.63
C ILE A 22 -15.42 8.52 -29.85
N VAL A 23 -14.27 9.02 -30.30
CA VAL A 23 -13.00 8.37 -29.99
C VAL A 23 -12.68 8.83 -28.59
N SER A 24 -13.08 8.04 -27.60
CA SER A 24 -12.40 8.05 -26.31
C SER A 24 -10.96 7.63 -26.63
N THR A 25 -10.06 8.61 -26.77
CA THR A 25 -8.63 8.31 -26.66
C THR A 25 -8.45 7.71 -25.27
N PRO A 26 -7.99 6.44 -25.14
CA PRO A 26 -7.57 5.99 -23.82
C PRO A 26 -6.49 6.96 -23.33
N ALA A 27 -6.58 7.34 -22.07
CA ALA A 27 -5.48 8.04 -21.41
C ALA A 27 -4.22 7.23 -21.71
N ILE A 28 -3.25 7.86 -22.37
CA ILE A 28 -1.96 7.22 -22.63
C ILE A 28 -1.31 7.12 -21.25
N GLY A 29 -1.44 5.97 -20.59
CA GLY A 29 -0.69 5.68 -19.38
C GLY A 29 0.79 5.90 -19.65
N SER A 30 1.49 6.53 -18.71
CA SER A 30 2.92 6.74 -18.85
C SER A 30 3.61 5.38 -18.83
N ILE A 31 4.30 5.01 -19.92
CA ILE A 31 5.17 3.84 -19.92
C ILE A 31 6.35 4.14 -18.99
N ASP A 32 6.50 3.34 -17.93
CA ASP A 32 7.61 3.43 -16.98
C ASP A 32 8.50 2.18 -17.08
N THR A 33 9.78 2.32 -16.74
CA THR A 33 10.74 1.20 -16.67
C THR A 33 11.25 1.06 -15.25
N VAL A 34 10.77 0.03 -14.56
CA VAL A 34 11.22 -0.32 -13.21
C VAL A 34 12.47 -1.16 -13.30
N ARG A 35 13.52 -0.72 -12.62
CA ARG A 35 14.84 -1.36 -12.62
C ARG A 35 15.59 -1.04 -11.34
N LYS A 36 16.53 -1.92 -11.01
CA LYS A 36 17.57 -1.61 -10.02
C LYS A 36 18.92 -1.34 -10.66
N ASP A 37 19.22 -1.86 -11.85
CA ASP A 37 20.53 -1.70 -12.49
C ASP A 37 20.87 -0.28 -12.98
N ASN A 38 22.17 0.07 -12.99
CA ASN A 38 22.70 1.32 -13.55
C ASN A 38 23.07 1.25 -15.04
N GLY A 39 22.80 0.13 -15.72
CA GLY A 39 23.13 -0.09 -17.13
C GLY A 39 24.56 -0.56 -17.43
N THR A 40 25.42 -0.74 -16.41
CA THR A 40 26.79 -1.24 -16.58
C THR A 40 26.95 -2.62 -15.93
N ALA A 41 27.17 -3.65 -16.75
CA ALA A 41 27.42 -5.00 -16.25
C ALA A 41 28.82 -5.12 -15.64
N ALA A 42 28.93 -5.67 -14.43
CA ALA A 42 30.21 -5.85 -13.72
C ALA A 42 31.03 -7.08 -14.18
N ALA A 43 30.47 -7.91 -15.08
CA ALA A 43 30.89 -9.26 -15.51
C ALA A 43 30.38 -10.42 -14.62
N THR A 44 30.42 -11.64 -15.18
CA THR A 44 29.67 -12.84 -14.78
C THR A 44 29.88 -13.23 -13.31
N PRO A 45 28.82 -13.54 -12.55
CA PRO A 45 28.96 -14.19 -11.25
C PRO A 45 29.45 -15.62 -11.46
N ALA A 46 30.17 -16.18 -10.48
CA ALA A 46 30.38 -17.62 -10.40
C ALA A 46 29.04 -18.25 -10.02
N LEU A 47 28.30 -18.73 -11.02
CA LEU A 47 27.04 -19.46 -10.84
C LEU A 47 27.32 -20.97 -10.82
N ASN A 48 26.59 -21.65 -9.95
CA ASN A 48 26.47 -23.11 -10.00
C ASN A 48 25.54 -23.44 -11.18
N ASP A 49 25.98 -24.30 -12.10
CA ASP A 49 25.20 -24.69 -13.28
C ASP A 49 23.84 -25.30 -12.87
N GLY A 50 22.76 -24.88 -13.54
CA GLY A 50 21.40 -25.37 -13.31
C GLY A 50 20.64 -24.73 -12.13
N TRP A 51 21.14 -23.64 -11.53
CA TRP A 51 20.42 -22.89 -10.49
C TRP A 51 19.54 -21.80 -11.09
N GLU A 52 18.36 -21.57 -10.53
CA GLU A 52 17.43 -20.52 -10.95
C GLU A 52 17.91 -19.14 -10.52
N GLU A 53 17.64 -18.12 -11.35
CA GLU A 53 18.01 -16.72 -11.09
C GLU A 53 16.72 -15.91 -10.84
N SER A 54 16.65 -15.18 -9.73
CA SER A 54 15.44 -14.40 -9.39
C SER A 54 15.80 -12.99 -8.95
N VAL A 55 14.92 -12.03 -9.24
CA VAL A 55 15.03 -10.66 -8.75
C VAL A 55 13.66 -10.15 -8.30
N ILE A 56 13.62 -9.60 -7.08
CA ILE A 56 12.43 -8.98 -6.52
C ILE A 56 12.44 -7.49 -6.88
N LEU A 57 11.43 -7.04 -7.61
CA LEU A 57 11.26 -5.65 -8.00
C LEU A 57 10.06 -5.04 -7.26
N PRO A 58 10.23 -3.90 -6.55
CA PRO A 58 9.14 -3.22 -5.90
C PRO A 58 8.32 -2.43 -6.93
N LEU A 59 7.02 -2.69 -6.98
CA LEU A 59 6.06 -1.86 -7.68
C LEU A 59 5.13 -1.26 -6.62
N THR A 60 5.08 0.07 -6.56
CA THR A 60 4.38 0.79 -5.48
C THR A 60 2.96 1.22 -5.86
N GLU A 61 2.57 0.95 -7.11
CA GLU A 61 1.31 1.40 -7.70
C GLU A 61 0.78 0.34 -8.69
N PRO A 62 -0.55 0.25 -8.88
CA PRO A 62 -1.13 -0.66 -9.84
C PRO A 62 -0.62 -0.41 -11.24
N CYS A 63 -0.24 -1.46 -11.94
CA CYS A 63 0.31 -1.35 -13.29
C CYS A 63 0.12 -2.64 -14.08
N ILE A 64 0.12 -2.50 -15.41
CA ILE A 64 0.04 -3.60 -16.35
C ILE A 64 1.45 -3.88 -16.86
N VAL A 65 1.94 -5.11 -16.69
CA VAL A 65 3.24 -5.49 -17.24
C VAL A 65 3.14 -5.62 -18.75
N ARG A 66 4.02 -4.92 -19.46
CA ARG A 66 4.13 -5.00 -20.93
C ARG A 66 5.29 -5.89 -21.33
N LYS A 67 6.47 -5.63 -20.80
CA LYS A 67 7.71 -6.30 -21.24
C LYS A 67 8.69 -6.48 -20.10
N VAL A 68 9.54 -7.49 -20.21
CA VAL A 68 10.69 -7.70 -19.33
C VAL A 68 11.96 -7.63 -20.18
N LEU A 69 12.94 -6.82 -19.77
CA LEU A 69 14.26 -6.74 -20.39
C LEU A 69 15.28 -7.39 -19.47
N ILE A 70 16.09 -8.28 -20.01
CA ILE A 70 17.07 -9.06 -19.26
C ILE A 70 18.42 -8.95 -19.95
N TYR A 71 19.47 -8.63 -19.22
CA TYR A 71 20.83 -8.64 -19.76
C TYR A 71 21.48 -10.01 -19.56
N TYR A 72 21.79 -10.70 -20.65
CA TYR A 72 22.52 -11.98 -20.65
C TYR A 72 24.02 -11.76 -20.84
N THR A 73 24.85 -12.44 -20.05
CA THR A 73 26.32 -12.30 -20.10
C THR A 73 27.03 -13.43 -20.84
N SER A 74 26.44 -14.62 -20.89
CA SER A 74 26.98 -15.81 -21.57
C SER A 74 25.88 -16.83 -21.91
N GLY A 75 26.25 -17.80 -22.75
CA GLY A 75 25.39 -18.91 -23.20
C GLY A 75 24.45 -18.55 -24.36
N THR A 76 23.89 -19.58 -24.99
CA THR A 76 22.88 -19.48 -26.06
C THR A 76 21.89 -20.61 -25.90
N GLY A 77 20.60 -20.38 -26.19
CA GLY A 77 19.60 -21.41 -26.01
C GLY A 77 18.19 -20.86 -25.93
N THR A 78 17.28 -21.65 -25.39
CA THR A 78 15.91 -21.26 -25.08
C THR A 78 15.61 -21.68 -23.66
N ASP A 79 15.29 -20.70 -22.82
CA ASP A 79 14.92 -20.86 -21.42
C ASP A 79 13.52 -20.27 -21.19
N VAL A 80 13.03 -20.29 -19.95
CA VAL A 80 11.73 -19.72 -19.57
C VAL A 80 11.94 -18.57 -18.60
N VAL A 81 11.23 -17.46 -18.85
CA VAL A 81 11.13 -16.32 -17.93
C VAL A 81 9.72 -16.29 -17.37
N ARG A 82 9.62 -16.09 -16.05
CA ARG A 82 8.35 -15.99 -15.33
C ARG A 82 8.22 -14.65 -14.63
N ILE A 83 6.97 -14.19 -14.55
CA ILE A 83 6.53 -13.16 -13.62
C ILE A 83 5.74 -13.88 -12.53
N THR A 84 6.18 -13.77 -11.29
CA THR A 84 5.50 -14.36 -10.14
C THR A 84 5.15 -13.29 -9.10
N GLY A 85 4.01 -13.46 -8.43
CA GLY A 85 3.69 -12.70 -7.23
C GLY A 85 4.63 -13.07 -6.09
N ASP A 86 5.05 -12.09 -5.31
CA ASP A 86 5.92 -12.32 -4.15
C ASP A 86 5.15 -13.02 -3.02
N ALA A 87 5.33 -14.35 -2.93
CA ALA A 87 4.64 -15.21 -1.96
C ALA A 87 5.16 -15.07 -0.52
N SER A 88 6.43 -14.71 -0.33
CA SER A 88 7.07 -14.63 0.99
C SER A 88 7.03 -13.23 1.59
N GLU A 89 6.78 -12.25 0.73
CA GLU A 89 6.77 -10.84 1.09
C GLU A 89 8.09 -10.37 1.73
N GLY A 90 9.20 -10.86 1.17
CA GLY A 90 10.51 -10.18 1.23
C GLY A 90 11.52 -10.82 2.16
N THR A 91 11.19 -11.97 2.74
CA THR A 91 12.15 -12.82 3.43
C THR A 91 12.93 -13.70 2.45
N ILE A 92 12.28 -14.18 1.37
CA ILE A 92 12.85 -15.09 0.37
C ILE A 92 12.14 -15.00 -1.00
N PRO A 93 12.79 -15.17 -2.16
CA PRO A 93 12.02 -15.29 -3.41
C PRO A 93 11.12 -16.56 -3.36
N PRO A 94 9.95 -16.55 -4.02
CA PRO A 94 9.18 -17.77 -4.23
C PRO A 94 10.05 -18.81 -4.97
N THR A 95 9.90 -20.08 -4.59
CA THR A 95 10.66 -21.22 -5.15
C THR A 95 9.84 -22.02 -6.16
N GLN A 96 10.49 -22.93 -6.91
CA GLN A 96 9.83 -23.84 -7.87
C GLN A 96 8.60 -24.57 -7.35
N TYR A 97 8.47 -24.68 -6.03
CA TYR A 97 7.41 -25.40 -5.35
C TYR A 97 6.14 -24.59 -5.12
N CYS A 98 6.19 -23.26 -5.21
CA CYS A 98 5.01 -22.40 -5.05
C CYS A 98 4.58 -21.71 -6.35
N PHE A 99 5.27 -21.96 -7.48
CA PHE A 99 5.00 -21.31 -8.76
C PHE A 99 3.68 -21.71 -9.42
N SER A 100 3.18 -22.91 -9.17
CA SER A 100 1.84 -23.28 -9.65
C SER A 100 0.75 -22.38 -9.10
N TYR A 101 0.98 -21.71 -7.97
CA TYR A 101 -0.01 -20.90 -7.25
C TYR A 101 0.18 -19.39 -7.41
N ASN A 102 1.41 -18.93 -7.70
CA ASN A 102 1.74 -17.50 -7.75
C ASN A 102 2.38 -17.04 -9.06
N THR A 103 2.52 -17.90 -10.06
CA THR A 103 2.93 -17.44 -11.38
C THR A 103 1.78 -16.65 -12.00
N LEU A 104 2.07 -15.43 -12.45
CA LEU A 104 1.10 -14.57 -13.14
C LEU A 104 1.22 -14.74 -14.66
N ALA A 105 2.42 -15.09 -15.12
CA ALA A 105 2.75 -15.14 -16.53
C ALA A 105 4.09 -15.85 -16.76
N GLU A 106 4.21 -16.55 -17.89
CA GLU A 106 5.49 -17.06 -18.37
C GLU A 106 5.64 -16.97 -19.88
N ALA A 107 6.89 -16.92 -20.35
CA ALA A 107 7.23 -16.86 -21.75
C ALA A 107 8.60 -17.50 -22.01
N ASP A 108 8.73 -18.15 -23.17
CA ASP A 108 10.02 -18.62 -23.66
C ASP A 108 10.92 -17.43 -24.02
N VAL A 109 12.20 -17.50 -23.64
CA VAL A 109 13.22 -16.53 -24.01
C VAL A 109 14.29 -17.21 -24.87
N LYS A 110 14.49 -16.70 -26.08
CA LYS A 110 15.54 -17.19 -26.99
C LYS A 110 16.77 -16.29 -26.92
N VAL A 111 17.87 -16.86 -26.43
CA VAL A 111 19.14 -16.13 -26.24
C VAL A 111 20.14 -16.54 -27.32
N THR A 112 20.57 -15.58 -28.14
CA THR A 112 21.51 -15.80 -29.26
C THR A 112 22.93 -15.32 -28.96
N GLY A 113 23.15 -14.66 -27.83
CA GLY A 113 24.45 -14.16 -27.40
C GLY A 113 24.32 -13.14 -26.28
N LYS A 114 25.45 -12.53 -25.90
CA LYS A 114 25.54 -11.51 -24.85
C LYS A 114 24.76 -10.24 -25.23
N GLY A 115 23.95 -9.71 -24.33
CA GLY A 115 23.22 -8.45 -24.52
C GLY A 115 21.86 -8.42 -23.83
N TRP A 116 21.13 -7.31 -24.03
CA TRP A 116 19.74 -7.19 -23.59
C TRP A 116 18.84 -8.02 -24.51
N VAL A 117 18.00 -8.84 -23.90
CA VAL A 117 16.92 -9.58 -24.57
C VAL A 117 15.59 -9.07 -24.01
N GLU A 118 14.64 -8.82 -24.90
CA GLU A 118 13.29 -8.39 -24.56
C GLU A 118 12.36 -9.61 -24.61
N VAL A 119 11.53 -9.75 -23.59
CA VAL A 119 10.46 -10.75 -23.50
C VAL A 119 9.13 -9.99 -23.41
N ASP A 120 8.24 -10.21 -24.39
CA ASP A 120 6.94 -9.54 -24.46
C ASP A 120 5.89 -10.30 -23.66
N PHE A 121 5.26 -9.60 -22.72
CA PHE A 121 4.19 -10.09 -21.85
C PHE A 121 2.86 -9.38 -22.12
N SER A 122 2.78 -8.52 -23.14
CA SER A 122 1.62 -7.65 -23.39
C SER A 122 0.32 -8.42 -23.63
N ALA A 123 0.40 -9.64 -24.16
CA ALA A 123 -0.75 -10.51 -24.40
C ALA A 123 -1.31 -11.16 -23.12
N HIS A 124 -0.51 -11.25 -22.06
CA HIS A 124 -0.90 -11.90 -20.80
C HIS A 124 -1.68 -10.97 -19.89
N ASN A 125 -1.69 -9.66 -20.17
CA ASN A 125 -2.44 -8.64 -19.43
C ASN A 125 -2.25 -8.71 -17.90
N VAL A 126 -1.02 -8.96 -17.46
CA VAL A 126 -0.67 -9.09 -16.04
C VAL A 126 -0.90 -7.76 -15.34
N MET A 127 -1.98 -7.68 -14.58
CA MET A 127 -2.32 -6.52 -13.76
C MET A 127 -1.78 -6.74 -12.35
N LEU A 128 -1.00 -5.77 -11.88
CA LEU A 128 -0.50 -5.68 -10.53
C LEU A 128 -1.31 -4.62 -9.80
N ASP A 129 -1.60 -4.84 -8.52
CA ASP A 129 -2.50 -4.04 -7.70
C ASP A 129 -1.79 -2.94 -6.90
N GLY A 130 -0.46 -2.93 -6.90
CA GLY A 130 0.34 -1.95 -6.16
C GLY A 130 0.52 -2.25 -4.67
N THR A 131 0.02 -3.38 -4.16
CA THR A 131 0.41 -3.90 -2.84
C THR A 131 1.54 -4.91 -2.97
N ASP A 132 1.60 -5.60 -4.10
CA ASP A 132 2.56 -6.66 -4.33
C ASP A 132 3.90 -6.17 -4.89
N ARG A 133 4.97 -6.82 -4.42
CA ARG A 133 6.21 -6.91 -5.19
C ARG A 133 6.06 -8.02 -6.23
N ILE A 134 6.83 -7.91 -7.30
CA ILE A 134 6.94 -8.99 -8.28
C ILE A 134 8.32 -9.61 -8.24
N VAL A 135 8.37 -10.88 -8.61
CA VAL A 135 9.61 -11.60 -8.82
C VAL A 135 9.71 -11.97 -10.29
N ILE A 136 10.78 -11.49 -10.92
CA ILE A 136 11.14 -11.96 -12.25
C ILE A 136 12.12 -13.11 -12.07
N GLN A 137 11.78 -14.23 -12.67
CA GLN A 137 12.55 -15.46 -12.52
C GLN A 137 13.00 -16.02 -13.85
N HIS A 138 14.24 -16.52 -13.85
CA HIS A 138 14.83 -17.35 -14.88
C HIS A 138 14.84 -18.82 -14.48
N VAL A 139 14.20 -19.67 -15.28
CA VAL A 139 14.33 -21.12 -15.13
C VAL A 139 15.47 -21.59 -16.04
N VAL A 140 16.65 -21.75 -15.45
CA VAL A 140 17.89 -22.06 -16.16
C VAL A 140 17.98 -23.56 -16.44
N ARG A 141 18.12 -23.94 -17.71
CA ARG A 141 18.47 -25.33 -18.07
C ARG A 141 19.97 -25.54 -17.86
N SER A 142 20.40 -26.76 -17.51
CA SER A 142 21.85 -27.06 -17.41
C SER A 142 22.56 -26.71 -18.71
N GLY A 143 23.65 -25.94 -18.62
CA GLY A 143 24.37 -25.38 -19.77
C GLY A 143 23.68 -24.21 -20.48
N GLY A 144 22.60 -23.66 -19.91
CA GLY A 144 21.80 -22.56 -20.45
C GLY A 144 22.46 -21.17 -20.34
N PRO A 145 21.86 -20.14 -20.97
CA PRO A 145 22.30 -18.75 -20.84
C PRO A 145 22.19 -18.23 -19.39
N LEU A 146 23.00 -17.22 -19.02
CA LEU A 146 23.08 -16.68 -17.66
C LEU A 146 22.88 -15.16 -17.62
N TRP A 147 22.20 -14.65 -16.59
CA TRP A 147 21.98 -13.22 -16.39
C TRP A 147 23.27 -12.48 -15.99
N GLY A 148 23.31 -11.18 -16.28
CA GLY A 148 24.34 -10.27 -15.79
C GLY A 148 23.96 -9.65 -14.45
N GLN A 149 24.97 -9.32 -13.65
CA GLN A 149 24.80 -8.59 -12.37
C GLN A 149 25.46 -7.21 -12.43
N ASP A 150 24.84 -6.27 -11.71
CA ASP A 150 25.39 -4.97 -11.34
C ASP A 150 25.88 -5.04 -9.89
N ASN A 151 27.15 -4.69 -9.64
CA ASN A 151 27.78 -4.78 -8.33
C ASN A 151 28.22 -3.40 -7.78
N ASN A 152 27.64 -2.30 -8.27
CA ASN A 152 27.99 -0.94 -7.86
C ASN A 152 27.37 -0.52 -6.49
N GLY A 153 27.41 -1.39 -5.49
CA GLY A 153 27.07 -1.03 -4.10
C GLY A 153 25.57 -0.79 -3.85
N GLN A 154 24.69 -1.41 -4.62
CA GLN A 154 23.25 -1.37 -4.37
C GLN A 154 22.94 -2.19 -3.12
N SER A 155 22.36 -1.56 -2.11
CA SER A 155 21.93 -2.20 -0.87
C SER A 155 20.53 -1.73 -0.51
N PRO A 156 19.61 -2.64 -0.14
CA PRO A 156 19.78 -4.09 -0.09
C PRO A 156 19.70 -4.76 -1.47
N ILE A 157 20.50 -5.82 -1.69
CA ILE A 157 20.42 -6.68 -2.87
C ILE A 157 19.11 -7.48 -2.80
N THR A 158 18.37 -7.52 -3.91
CA THR A 158 17.08 -8.21 -4.05
C THR A 158 17.09 -9.34 -5.05
N SER A 159 18.28 -9.70 -5.54
CA SER A 159 18.49 -10.87 -6.38
C SER A 159 18.95 -12.08 -5.59
N PHE A 160 18.51 -13.25 -6.05
CA PHE A 160 18.73 -14.52 -5.39
C PHE A 160 19.05 -15.62 -6.40
N GLN A 161 19.81 -16.60 -5.95
CA GLN A 161 20.08 -17.85 -6.66
C GLN A 161 19.44 -19.00 -5.90
N TYR A 162 18.83 -19.95 -6.61
CA TYR A 162 18.12 -21.06 -5.99
C TYR A 162 18.52 -22.40 -6.61
N ASP A 163 18.85 -23.36 -5.75
CA ASP A 163 19.08 -24.76 -6.07
C ASP A 163 17.78 -25.55 -5.87
N PRO A 164 17.15 -26.01 -6.96
CA PRO A 164 15.93 -26.80 -6.89
C PRO A 164 16.14 -28.25 -6.42
N VAL A 165 17.38 -28.75 -6.35
CA VAL A 165 17.66 -30.19 -6.24
C VAL A 165 18.40 -30.56 -4.96
N THR A 166 19.31 -29.71 -4.47
CA THR A 166 20.17 -30.07 -3.33
C THR A 166 19.41 -30.06 -1.99
N PRO A 167 19.46 -31.16 -1.20
CA PRO A 167 18.93 -31.21 0.16
C PRO A 167 19.59 -30.20 1.10
N ASN A 168 18.80 -29.48 1.90
CA ASN A 168 19.30 -28.51 2.88
C ASN A 168 19.53 -29.16 4.25
N PRO A 169 20.79 -29.33 4.71
CA PRO A 169 21.10 -30.01 5.97
C PRO A 169 20.68 -29.23 7.22
N ASN A 170 20.47 -27.92 7.10
CA ASN A 170 19.97 -27.09 8.20
C ASN A 170 18.44 -27.13 8.31
N PHE A 171 17.76 -27.82 7.38
CA PHE A 171 16.31 -27.79 7.27
C PHE A 171 15.74 -29.14 6.84
N LEU A 172 15.79 -30.10 7.76
CA LEU A 172 15.22 -31.45 7.62
C LEU A 172 15.67 -32.23 6.36
N ASN A 173 16.78 -31.83 5.71
CA ASN A 173 17.25 -32.39 4.43
C ASN A 173 16.23 -32.33 3.28
N ILE A 174 15.32 -31.35 3.27
CA ILE A 174 14.41 -31.15 2.15
C ILE A 174 15.16 -30.42 1.02
N PRO A 175 14.99 -30.77 -0.27
CA PRO A 175 15.56 -30.02 -1.40
C PRO A 175 15.17 -28.55 -1.38
N GLY A 176 16.12 -27.68 -1.73
CA GLY A 176 15.92 -26.23 -1.78
C GLY A 176 16.96 -25.48 -0.98
N ILE A 177 17.96 -24.92 -1.66
CA ILE A 177 18.95 -24.01 -1.07
C ILE A 177 18.92 -22.72 -1.86
N TYR A 178 18.80 -21.57 -1.19
CA TYR A 178 18.96 -20.28 -1.85
C TYR A 178 20.08 -19.48 -1.22
N TYR A 179 20.66 -18.59 -2.01
CA TYR A 179 21.60 -17.58 -1.56
C TYR A 179 21.25 -16.23 -2.17
N GLN A 180 21.50 -15.16 -1.42
CA GLN A 180 21.49 -13.82 -1.98
C GLN A 180 22.59 -13.72 -3.05
N ALA A 181 22.26 -13.13 -4.19
CA ALA A 181 23.22 -12.89 -5.25
C ALA A 181 24.33 -11.92 -4.78
N ARG A 182 25.46 -11.90 -5.49
CA ARG A 182 26.57 -10.98 -5.18
C ARG A 182 26.27 -9.52 -5.55
N GLY A 183 25.30 -9.31 -6.44
CA GLY A 183 24.74 -8.01 -6.83
C GLY A 183 23.35 -8.23 -7.46
N ASP A 184 22.61 -7.15 -7.72
CA ASP A 184 21.31 -7.26 -8.37
C ASP A 184 21.47 -7.66 -9.84
N TYR A 185 20.65 -8.61 -10.28
CA TYR A 185 20.53 -8.99 -11.68
C TYR A 185 20.01 -7.82 -12.51
N MET A 186 20.57 -7.69 -13.71
CA MET A 186 20.22 -6.64 -14.65
C MET A 186 18.92 -6.98 -15.38
N VAL A 187 17.81 -6.79 -14.67
CA VAL A 187 16.45 -7.00 -15.14
C VAL A 187 15.65 -5.71 -15.01
N ARG A 188 14.83 -5.43 -16.02
CA ARG A 188 13.93 -4.28 -16.07
C ARG A 188 12.54 -4.72 -16.46
N VAL A 189 11.52 -4.06 -15.92
CA VAL A 189 10.13 -4.31 -16.27
C VAL A 189 9.53 -3.02 -16.82
N VAL A 190 8.99 -3.11 -18.04
CA VAL A 190 8.25 -2.03 -18.68
C VAL A 190 6.79 -2.20 -18.33
N VAL A 191 6.22 -1.18 -17.69
CA VAL A 191 4.85 -1.20 -17.20
C VAL A 191 4.05 -0.05 -17.78
N ASP A 192 2.77 -0.28 -17.96
CA ASP A 192 1.78 0.74 -18.26
C ASP A 192 1.00 1.05 -16.97
N ARG A 193 0.88 2.31 -16.59
CA ARG A 193 0.12 2.72 -15.41
C ARG A 193 -1.26 3.17 -15.84
N PRO A 194 -2.32 2.38 -15.56
CA PRO A 194 -3.69 2.76 -15.90
C PRO A 194 -4.22 3.91 -15.04
N PHE A 195 -3.51 4.26 -13.96
CA PHE A 195 -3.86 5.35 -13.05
C PHE A 195 -2.68 6.31 -12.91
N ASP A 196 -2.95 7.61 -13.02
CA ASP A 196 -1.93 8.64 -12.80
C ASP A 196 -1.61 8.81 -11.31
N MET A 197 -2.56 8.51 -10.40
CA MET A 197 -2.35 8.46 -8.95
C MET A 197 -3.32 7.53 -8.22
N ARG A 198 -3.00 7.28 -6.93
CA ARG A 198 -3.90 6.65 -5.96
C ARG A 198 -5.17 7.50 -5.73
N PRO A 199 -6.38 6.92 -5.91
CA PRO A 199 -7.62 7.52 -5.46
C PRO A 199 -7.60 7.79 -3.95
N ALA A 200 -8.52 8.64 -3.48
CA ALA A 200 -8.78 8.72 -2.04
C ALA A 200 -9.20 7.33 -1.53
N ALA A 201 -8.75 6.96 -0.33
CA ALA A 201 -9.22 5.72 0.31
C ALA A 201 -10.75 5.72 0.38
N THR A 202 -11.34 4.56 0.17
CA THR A 202 -12.79 4.32 0.24
C THR A 202 -13.15 3.35 1.35
N MET A 203 -12.19 2.61 1.92
CA MET A 203 -12.35 1.93 3.20
C MET A 203 -11.63 2.78 4.24
N ILE A 204 -12.39 3.58 4.99
CA ILE A 204 -11.85 4.62 5.87
C ILE A 204 -11.68 4.06 7.27
N ASP A 205 -10.44 4.01 7.80
CA ASP A 205 -10.21 3.70 9.21
C ASP A 205 -10.81 4.81 10.09
N VAL A 206 -11.94 4.50 10.74
CA VAL A 206 -12.67 5.41 11.63
C VAL A 206 -12.48 5.05 13.10
N THR A 207 -11.66 4.06 13.43
CA THR A 207 -11.50 3.48 14.78
C THR A 207 -11.40 4.52 15.89
N ALA A 208 -10.50 5.49 15.72
CA ALA A 208 -10.30 6.56 16.69
C ALA A 208 -11.45 7.59 16.68
N ALA A 209 -12.00 7.88 15.51
CA ALA A 209 -13.09 8.86 15.34
C ALA A 209 -14.40 8.39 16.00
N VAL A 210 -14.63 7.07 16.00
CA VAL A 210 -15.81 6.46 16.63
C VAL A 210 -15.57 6.07 18.09
N GLY A 211 -14.40 6.33 18.67
CA GLY A 211 -14.16 6.02 20.09
C GLY A 211 -13.91 4.54 20.41
N LEU A 212 -13.58 3.71 19.42
CA LEU A 212 -13.19 2.31 19.62
C LEU A 212 -11.72 2.20 20.09
N LEU A 213 -11.44 2.82 21.23
CA LEU A 213 -10.11 2.98 21.82
C LEU A 213 -10.10 2.46 23.26
N GLY A 214 -8.90 2.18 23.79
CA GLY A 214 -8.74 1.93 25.21
C GLY A 214 -9.14 3.14 26.06
N ALA A 215 -9.38 2.92 27.35
CA ALA A 215 -9.71 4.00 28.30
C ALA A 215 -8.61 5.08 28.38
N ASP A 216 -7.39 4.77 27.97
CA ASP A 216 -6.25 5.70 27.86
C ASP A 216 -6.15 6.38 26.48
N GLY A 217 -7.14 6.17 25.60
CA GLY A 217 -7.20 6.70 24.25
C GLY A 217 -6.28 5.99 23.25
N LYS A 218 -5.69 4.84 23.61
CA LYS A 218 -4.77 4.12 22.71
C LYS A 218 -5.48 3.08 21.84
N PRO A 219 -4.93 2.75 20.65
CA PRO A 219 -5.38 1.63 19.84
C PRO A 219 -5.37 0.31 20.61
N LEU A 220 -6.35 -0.55 20.29
CA LEU A 220 -6.54 -1.84 20.93
C LEU A 220 -5.97 -2.95 20.04
N ARG A 221 -5.38 -3.98 20.65
CA ARG A 221 -4.96 -5.22 19.97
C ARG A 221 -5.88 -6.36 20.33
N SER A 222 -6.26 -7.16 19.34
CA SER A 222 -7.03 -8.39 19.49
C SER A 222 -6.85 -9.25 18.25
N ASP A 223 -6.82 -10.57 18.38
CA ASP A 223 -6.84 -11.50 17.23
C ASP A 223 -8.26 -11.90 16.81
N GLN A 224 -9.27 -11.50 17.61
CA GLN A 224 -10.66 -11.90 17.48
C GLN A 224 -11.59 -10.74 17.83
N VAL A 225 -12.79 -10.79 17.26
CA VAL A 225 -13.83 -9.78 17.46
C VAL A 225 -15.23 -10.39 17.34
N SER A 226 -16.15 -9.98 18.21
CA SER A 226 -17.56 -10.33 18.11
C SER A 226 -18.40 -9.08 17.93
N VAL A 227 -19.34 -9.12 16.99
CA VAL A 227 -20.35 -8.09 16.73
C VAL A 227 -21.73 -8.64 17.11
N VAL A 228 -22.43 -7.98 18.03
CA VAL A 228 -23.71 -8.43 18.59
C VAL A 228 -24.44 -7.30 19.30
N ASP A 229 -25.76 -7.20 19.13
CA ASP A 229 -26.62 -6.33 19.94
C ASP A 229 -26.95 -7.00 21.28
N TRP A 230 -26.08 -6.87 22.29
CA TRP A 230 -26.27 -7.56 23.58
C TRP A 230 -27.25 -6.85 24.51
N ASN A 231 -27.65 -5.61 24.21
CA ASN A 231 -28.51 -4.81 25.07
C ASN A 231 -29.94 -4.64 24.51
N GLY A 232 -30.18 -5.13 23.29
CA GLY A 232 -31.47 -5.11 22.61
C GLY A 232 -31.90 -3.71 22.15
N ASP A 233 -30.96 -2.79 21.94
CA ASP A 233 -31.26 -1.42 21.51
C ASP A 233 -31.38 -1.25 19.98
N GLY A 234 -31.13 -2.32 19.23
CA GLY A 234 -31.21 -2.37 17.79
C GLY A 234 -29.94 -1.94 17.08
N TYR A 235 -28.82 -1.76 17.79
CA TYR A 235 -27.50 -1.50 17.22
C TYR A 235 -26.52 -2.58 17.64
N ASP A 236 -25.78 -3.12 16.67
CA ASP A 236 -24.76 -4.11 17.02
C ASP A 236 -23.60 -3.43 17.78
N ASP A 237 -23.25 -4.04 18.90
CA ASP A 237 -22.15 -3.66 19.76
C ASP A 237 -20.90 -4.51 19.49
N VAL A 238 -19.76 -4.15 20.08
CA VAL A 238 -18.45 -4.77 19.80
C VAL A 238 -17.78 -5.34 21.06
N CYS A 239 -17.36 -6.61 20.98
CA CYS A 239 -16.52 -7.28 21.99
C CYS A 239 -15.13 -7.60 21.43
N LEU A 240 -14.08 -7.20 22.16
CA LEU A 240 -12.66 -7.42 21.83
C LEU A 240 -11.92 -8.15 22.96
N ALA A 241 -12.20 -9.46 23.10
CA ALA A 241 -11.59 -10.33 24.10
C ALA A 241 -11.68 -9.77 25.54
N GLY A 242 -12.89 -9.47 26.00
CA GLY A 242 -13.15 -8.92 27.35
C GLY A 242 -13.26 -7.40 27.45
N ARG A 243 -13.20 -6.69 26.33
CA ARG A 243 -13.45 -5.24 26.26
C ARG A 243 -14.72 -5.03 25.47
N PHE A 244 -15.68 -4.33 26.06
CA PHE A 244 -17.03 -4.19 25.54
C PHE A 244 -17.29 -2.74 25.15
N PHE A 245 -17.79 -2.54 23.94
CA PHE A 245 -18.04 -1.26 23.33
C PHE A 245 -19.48 -1.20 22.84
N GLN A 246 -20.30 -0.43 23.53
CA GLN A 246 -21.69 -0.23 23.17
C GLN A 246 -21.79 0.82 22.06
N ASN A 247 -22.56 0.55 21.01
CA ASN A 247 -22.85 1.47 19.93
C ASN A 247 -23.82 2.57 20.39
N ASP A 248 -23.48 3.83 20.13
CA ASP A 248 -24.29 5.01 20.47
C ASP A 248 -25.13 5.43 19.26
N SER A 249 -26.10 4.59 18.90
CA SER A 249 -27.06 4.84 17.81
C SER A 249 -26.41 5.20 16.46
N GLY A 250 -25.33 4.53 16.11
CA GLY A 250 -24.59 4.72 14.86
C GLY A 250 -23.82 6.04 14.78
N ARG A 251 -23.41 6.60 15.94
CA ARG A 251 -22.53 7.77 16.02
C ARG A 251 -21.12 7.44 16.48
N GLY A 252 -20.96 6.26 17.07
CA GLY A 252 -19.69 5.74 17.55
C GLY A 252 -19.91 4.74 18.66
N PHE A 253 -18.87 4.47 19.42
CA PHE A 253 -18.81 3.45 20.45
C PHE A 253 -18.38 4.05 21.79
N ARG A 254 -18.96 3.52 22.86
CA ARG A 254 -18.61 3.83 24.24
C ARG A 254 -18.16 2.57 24.94
N ALA A 255 -16.95 2.60 25.52
CA ALA A 255 -16.49 1.51 26.38
C ALA A 255 -17.43 1.33 27.60
N VAL A 256 -17.83 0.09 27.86
CA VAL A 256 -18.65 -0.31 29.00
C VAL A 256 -17.99 -1.44 29.77
N SER A 257 -18.34 -1.58 31.05
CA SER A 257 -17.88 -2.68 31.88
C SER A 257 -19.02 -3.65 32.10
N LEU A 258 -18.82 -4.90 31.70
CA LEU A 258 -19.72 -6.02 31.98
C LEU A 258 -19.07 -6.94 33.03
N PRO A 259 -19.85 -7.73 33.79
CA PRO A 259 -19.30 -8.69 34.77
C PRO A 259 -18.66 -9.94 34.13
N LEU A 260 -18.46 -9.92 32.81
CA LEU A 260 -17.94 -11.03 32.03
C LEU A 260 -16.41 -11.13 32.14
N PRO A 261 -15.84 -12.36 32.16
CA PRO A 261 -14.40 -12.55 32.12
C PRO A 261 -13.74 -12.01 30.85
N GLY A 262 -12.46 -11.66 30.96
CA GLY A 262 -11.68 -11.16 29.83
C GLY A 262 -11.18 -12.27 28.91
N ALA A 263 -12.02 -12.71 27.97
CA ALA A 263 -11.70 -13.79 27.03
C ALA A 263 -12.56 -13.68 25.75
N PRO A 264 -12.27 -14.48 24.71
CA PRO A 264 -13.12 -14.57 23.52
C PRO A 264 -14.52 -15.09 23.84
N SER A 265 -15.48 -14.76 22.99
CA SER A 265 -16.90 -14.92 23.27
C SER A 265 -17.70 -15.34 22.03
N ALA A 266 -18.64 -16.26 22.20
CA ALA A 266 -19.68 -16.60 21.23
C ALA A 266 -21.05 -16.24 21.81
N TRP A 267 -21.86 -15.52 21.05
CA TRP A 267 -23.14 -14.95 21.49
C TRP A 267 -24.31 -15.55 20.73
N GLY A 268 -25.41 -15.80 21.45
CA GLY A 268 -26.66 -16.34 20.92
C GLY A 268 -27.75 -16.28 21.99
N ASP A 269 -29.01 -16.24 21.59
CA ASP A 269 -30.18 -16.27 22.50
C ASP A 269 -30.47 -17.74 22.86
N VAL A 270 -29.84 -18.24 23.92
CA VAL A 270 -29.73 -19.69 24.21
C VAL A 270 -30.97 -20.21 24.94
N ASP A 271 -31.65 -19.35 25.70
CA ASP A 271 -32.88 -19.69 26.40
C ASP A 271 -34.16 -19.12 25.77
N ASN A 272 -34.04 -18.48 24.59
CA ASN A 272 -35.13 -18.00 23.75
C ASN A 272 -35.95 -16.86 24.36
N ASP A 273 -35.33 -16.02 25.18
CA ASP A 273 -35.98 -14.87 25.81
C ASP A 273 -35.85 -13.57 25.00
N GLY A 274 -35.01 -13.57 23.96
CA GLY A 274 -34.78 -12.46 23.05
C GLY A 274 -33.58 -11.60 23.41
N ASP A 275 -32.85 -11.93 24.47
CA ASP A 275 -31.61 -11.29 24.86
C ASP A 275 -30.42 -12.21 24.50
N ALA A 276 -29.34 -11.65 23.94
CA ALA A 276 -28.18 -12.46 23.56
C ALA A 276 -27.38 -12.89 24.81
N ASP A 277 -27.31 -14.20 25.05
CA ASP A 277 -26.43 -14.84 26.03
C ASP A 277 -25.00 -14.97 25.48
N VAL A 278 -24.07 -15.36 26.35
CA VAL A 278 -22.65 -15.47 25.98
C VAL A 278 -21.95 -16.69 26.56
N PHE A 279 -21.26 -17.42 25.68
CA PHE A 279 -20.28 -18.43 26.02
C PHE A 279 -18.87 -17.86 25.92
N ILE A 280 -18.14 -17.87 27.04
CA ILE A 280 -16.79 -17.34 27.19
C ILE A 280 -15.79 -18.48 27.15
N THR A 281 -14.79 -18.38 26.28
CA THR A 281 -13.88 -19.50 26.00
C THR A 281 -12.50 -19.28 26.62
N GLN A 282 -12.18 -20.08 27.63
CA GLN A 282 -10.90 -20.06 28.36
C GLN A 282 -10.16 -21.40 28.26
N GLY A 283 -10.86 -22.47 27.84
CA GLY A 283 -10.35 -23.81 27.67
C GLY A 283 -10.02 -24.54 28.99
N PHE A 284 -9.65 -25.81 28.87
CA PHE A 284 -9.18 -26.67 29.95
C PHE A 284 -10.11 -26.71 31.18
N GLY A 285 -11.42 -26.77 30.93
CA GLY A 285 -12.45 -26.82 31.97
C GLY A 285 -12.83 -25.47 32.56
N ASN A 286 -12.34 -24.36 31.99
CA ASN A 286 -12.61 -23.00 32.48
C ASN A 286 -13.58 -22.21 31.58
N ASP A 287 -14.14 -22.82 30.54
CA ASP A 287 -15.17 -22.17 29.72
C ASP A 287 -16.41 -21.84 30.57
N GLN A 288 -17.09 -20.74 30.25
CA GLN A 288 -18.21 -20.24 31.07
C GLN A 288 -19.41 -19.88 30.21
N LEU A 289 -20.61 -20.22 30.68
CA LEU A 289 -21.88 -19.76 30.11
C LEU A 289 -22.50 -18.71 31.02
N TRP A 290 -22.89 -17.58 30.43
CA TRP A 290 -23.53 -16.47 31.12
C TRP A 290 -24.85 -16.16 30.44
N ARG A 291 -25.92 -16.13 31.23
CA ARG A 291 -27.24 -15.71 30.79
C ARG A 291 -27.35 -14.19 30.84
N ASN A 292 -27.94 -13.59 29.82
CA ASN A 292 -28.31 -12.19 29.80
C ASN A 292 -29.72 -12.03 30.39
N ASP A 293 -29.84 -11.56 31.63
CA ASP A 293 -31.11 -11.29 32.30
C ASP A 293 -31.81 -9.99 31.80
N GLY A 294 -31.46 -9.56 30.59
CA GLY A 294 -31.97 -8.39 29.90
C GLY A 294 -31.10 -7.14 30.00
N LYS A 295 -31.03 -6.40 28.88
CA LYS A 295 -30.34 -5.10 28.75
C LYS A 295 -28.86 -5.13 29.15
N GLY A 296 -28.18 -6.27 28.96
CA GLY A 296 -26.77 -6.45 29.27
C GLY A 296 -26.47 -6.68 30.75
N LEU A 297 -27.44 -7.20 31.52
CA LEU A 297 -27.22 -7.70 32.89
C LEU A 297 -26.93 -9.20 32.82
N PHE A 298 -25.80 -9.67 33.34
CA PHE A 298 -25.39 -11.06 33.16
C PHE A 298 -25.30 -11.85 34.47
N SER A 299 -25.81 -13.08 34.44
CA SER A 299 -25.69 -14.09 35.50
C SER A 299 -24.87 -15.29 35.04
N ASN A 300 -23.89 -15.72 35.85
CA ASN A 300 -23.09 -16.91 35.53
C ASN A 300 -23.90 -18.18 35.79
N VAL A 301 -24.15 -18.97 34.74
CA VAL A 301 -24.92 -20.22 34.78
C VAL A 301 -24.06 -21.45 34.48
N THR A 302 -22.72 -21.31 34.47
CA THR A 302 -21.77 -22.36 34.09
C THR A 302 -21.96 -23.67 34.88
N ALA A 303 -22.19 -23.58 36.19
CA ALA A 303 -22.38 -24.78 37.02
C ALA A 303 -23.69 -25.52 36.70
N ASP A 304 -24.71 -24.77 36.25
CA ASP A 304 -26.02 -25.31 35.93
C ASP A 304 -26.07 -25.85 34.50
N SER A 305 -25.26 -25.32 33.58
CA SER A 305 -25.24 -25.74 32.18
C SER A 305 -24.68 -27.13 31.93
N LYS A 306 -23.89 -27.68 32.86
CA LYS A 306 -23.23 -29.01 32.77
C LYS A 306 -22.19 -29.16 31.66
N ILE A 307 -21.86 -28.08 30.96
CA ILE A 307 -20.78 -28.07 29.97
C ILE A 307 -19.43 -28.22 30.69
N ILE A 308 -18.65 -29.23 30.31
CA ILE A 308 -17.29 -29.45 30.82
C ILE A 308 -16.38 -29.81 29.64
N ASN A 309 -15.69 -28.81 29.10
CA ASN A 309 -14.71 -29.01 28.02
C ASN A 309 -13.27 -28.96 28.55
N ASN A 310 -12.66 -30.13 28.76
CA ASN A 310 -11.28 -30.25 29.24
C ASN A 310 -10.25 -30.20 28.09
N ALA A 311 -10.38 -29.21 27.20
CA ALA A 311 -9.60 -29.04 25.98
C ALA A 311 -9.34 -27.55 25.69
N PRO A 312 -8.35 -27.20 24.85
CA PRO A 312 -8.16 -25.81 24.40
C PRO A 312 -9.26 -25.44 23.40
N THR A 313 -10.23 -24.65 23.85
CA THR A 313 -11.33 -24.14 23.01
C THR A 313 -10.82 -23.11 22.01
N VAL A 314 -11.10 -23.31 20.71
CA VAL A 314 -10.65 -22.40 19.64
C VAL A 314 -11.81 -21.65 19.01
N THR A 315 -12.87 -22.37 18.64
CA THR A 315 -14.08 -21.82 18.00
C THR A 315 -15.31 -22.49 18.60
N ALA A 316 -16.31 -21.71 18.97
CA ALA A 316 -17.56 -22.15 19.56
C ALA A 316 -18.68 -21.51 18.76
N LEU A 317 -19.64 -22.32 18.30
CA LEU A 317 -20.68 -21.90 17.39
C LEU A 317 -22.02 -22.38 17.92
N TRP A 318 -22.98 -21.46 17.94
CA TRP A 318 -24.37 -21.75 18.26
C TRP A 318 -25.13 -22.13 16.98
N LEU A 319 -25.84 -23.26 17.04
CA LEU A 319 -26.66 -23.82 15.97
C LEU A 319 -27.78 -24.67 16.57
N ASP A 320 -28.80 -24.99 15.80
CA ASP A 320 -29.88 -25.90 16.20
C ASP A 320 -29.80 -27.17 15.33
N ILE A 321 -29.27 -28.26 15.89
CA ILE A 321 -28.92 -29.46 15.10
C ILE A 321 -30.13 -30.35 14.81
N GLU A 322 -31.16 -30.32 15.66
CA GLU A 322 -32.40 -31.11 15.49
C GLU A 322 -33.61 -30.28 15.06
N GLN A 323 -33.47 -28.97 14.97
CA GLN A 323 -34.54 -28.02 14.64
C GLN A 323 -35.67 -28.02 15.67
N ASP A 324 -35.31 -28.20 16.95
CA ASP A 324 -36.26 -28.17 18.06
C ASP A 324 -36.39 -26.78 18.70
N GLY A 325 -35.55 -25.85 18.22
CA GLY A 325 -35.52 -24.44 18.56
C GLY A 325 -34.69 -24.09 19.79
N ASP A 326 -34.06 -25.07 20.45
CA ASP A 326 -33.10 -24.79 21.52
C ASP A 326 -31.67 -24.77 20.93
N LEU A 327 -30.89 -23.74 21.27
CA LEU A 327 -29.55 -23.59 20.71
C LEU A 327 -28.56 -24.60 21.28
N ASP A 328 -27.98 -25.43 20.42
CA ASP A 328 -26.87 -26.33 20.70
C ASP A 328 -25.52 -25.65 20.54
N LEU A 329 -24.49 -26.27 21.11
CA LEU A 329 -23.13 -25.75 21.09
C LEU A 329 -22.15 -26.74 20.46
N PHE A 330 -21.61 -26.35 19.31
CA PHE A 330 -20.43 -26.99 18.74
C PHE A 330 -19.16 -26.28 19.23
N ILE A 331 -18.18 -27.05 19.71
CA ILE A 331 -16.86 -26.56 20.14
C ILE A 331 -15.78 -27.26 19.32
N ALA A 332 -15.11 -26.46 18.50
CA ALA A 332 -13.91 -26.85 17.79
C ALA A 332 -12.68 -26.65 18.70
N ASN A 333 -11.94 -27.73 18.94
CA ASN A 333 -10.83 -27.78 19.87
C ASN A 333 -9.48 -27.78 19.13
N GLY A 334 -8.50 -27.13 19.75
CA GLY A 334 -7.14 -27.05 19.22
C GLY A 334 -6.21 -28.11 19.79
N ARG A 335 -4.93 -27.95 19.48
CA ARG A 335 -3.82 -28.72 20.02
C ARG A 335 -3.10 -27.98 21.15
N SER A 336 -2.47 -28.73 22.06
CA SER A 336 -1.55 -28.17 23.06
C SER A 336 -0.25 -28.98 23.16
N THR A 337 0.80 -28.37 23.72
CA THR A 337 2.05 -29.07 24.02
C THR A 337 2.06 -29.47 25.49
N VAL A 338 2.07 -30.78 25.77
CA VAL A 338 2.12 -31.33 27.12
C VAL A 338 3.40 -32.15 27.29
N ASN A 339 4.25 -31.76 28.23
CA ASN A 339 5.54 -32.43 28.50
C ASN A 339 6.44 -32.60 27.25
N GLY A 340 6.39 -31.65 26.32
CA GLY A 340 7.17 -31.69 25.08
C GLY A 340 6.54 -32.50 23.94
N SER A 341 5.39 -33.12 24.16
CA SER A 341 4.62 -33.84 23.15
C SER A 341 3.39 -33.04 22.71
N GLU A 342 3.07 -33.13 21.43
CA GLU A 342 1.85 -32.54 20.88
C GLU A 342 0.64 -33.42 21.25
N VAL A 343 -0.37 -32.81 21.88
CA VAL A 343 -1.62 -33.45 22.27
C VAL A 343 -2.76 -32.76 21.52
N TYR A 344 -3.51 -33.57 20.78
CA TYR A 344 -4.65 -33.13 20.00
C TYR A 344 -5.93 -33.48 20.73
N TYR A 345 -6.95 -32.64 20.61
CA TYR A 345 -8.20 -32.77 21.34
C TYR A 345 -9.36 -32.86 20.35
N GLN A 346 -10.27 -33.81 20.60
CA GLN A 346 -11.44 -34.01 19.75
C GLN A 346 -12.41 -32.83 19.88
N ASP A 347 -13.04 -32.44 18.79
CA ASP A 347 -14.15 -31.50 18.76
C ASP A 347 -15.34 -32.04 19.56
N LYS A 348 -16.15 -31.13 20.09
CA LYS A 348 -17.26 -31.46 21.00
C LYS A 348 -18.59 -30.92 20.49
N LEU A 349 -19.64 -31.71 20.65
CA LEU A 349 -21.00 -31.30 20.40
C LEU A 349 -21.84 -31.47 21.67
N TRP A 350 -22.49 -30.39 22.08
CA TRP A 350 -23.33 -30.31 23.27
C TRP A 350 -24.74 -30.00 22.85
N ARG A 351 -25.67 -30.93 23.12
CA ARG A 351 -27.09 -30.70 22.86
C ARG A 351 -27.71 -29.95 24.02
N ASN A 352 -28.52 -28.94 23.76
CA ASN A 352 -29.30 -28.23 24.76
C ASN A 352 -30.59 -29.01 25.07
N ASP A 353 -30.70 -29.56 26.28
CA ASP A 353 -31.90 -30.29 26.72
C ASP A 353 -33.01 -29.35 27.23
N GLY A 354 -32.86 -28.04 27.00
CA GLY A 354 -33.73 -26.97 27.45
C GLY A 354 -33.25 -26.30 28.75
N GLY A 355 -33.58 -25.01 28.92
CA GLY A 355 -33.24 -24.24 30.11
C GLY A 355 -31.72 -24.05 30.31
N MET A 356 -30.96 -24.01 29.20
CA MET A 356 -29.50 -23.90 29.15
C MET A 356 -28.77 -25.09 29.81
N VAL A 357 -29.38 -26.28 29.87
CA VAL A 357 -28.75 -27.49 30.40
C VAL A 357 -28.30 -28.36 29.24
N PHE A 358 -27.02 -28.77 29.23
CA PHE A 358 -26.43 -29.43 28.08
C PHE A 358 -25.96 -30.87 28.37
N THR A 359 -26.06 -31.72 27.34
CA THR A 359 -25.51 -33.07 27.32
C THR A 359 -24.43 -33.20 26.24
N ASP A 360 -23.25 -33.75 26.60
CA ASP A 360 -22.22 -34.11 25.60
C ASP A 360 -22.74 -35.24 24.71
N VAL A 361 -23.08 -34.91 23.47
CA VAL A 361 -23.56 -35.84 22.45
C VAL A 361 -22.50 -36.15 21.39
N THR A 362 -21.23 -35.83 21.63
CA THR A 362 -20.12 -36.04 20.67
C THR A 362 -20.04 -37.48 20.14
N VAL A 363 -20.20 -38.47 21.02
CA VAL A 363 -20.20 -39.90 20.63
C VAL A 363 -21.57 -40.35 20.09
N PRO A 364 -22.72 -40.10 20.76
CA PRO A 364 -24.05 -40.47 20.23
C PRO A 364 -24.38 -39.87 18.86
N SER A 365 -23.97 -38.63 18.61
CA SER A 365 -24.15 -37.94 17.32
C SER A 365 -23.25 -38.48 16.21
N LYS A 366 -22.33 -39.39 16.53
CA LYS A 366 -21.33 -39.95 15.60
C LYS A 366 -20.32 -38.91 15.08
N LEU A 367 -20.32 -37.68 15.60
CA LEU A 367 -19.30 -36.67 15.28
C LEU A 367 -17.88 -37.21 15.53
N ALA A 368 -17.70 -37.89 16.67
CA ALA A 368 -16.43 -38.52 17.05
C ALA A 368 -15.86 -39.50 16.01
N LEU A 369 -16.70 -40.09 15.15
CA LEU A 369 -16.24 -41.03 14.12
C LEU A 369 -15.50 -40.34 12.97
N GLY A 370 -15.76 -39.06 12.74
CA GLY A 370 -15.04 -38.26 11.73
C GLY A 370 -13.67 -37.79 12.19
N GLU A 371 -13.34 -37.98 13.47
CA GLU A 371 -12.07 -37.56 14.08
C GLU A 371 -11.29 -38.74 14.68
N PRO A 372 -10.73 -39.66 13.87
CA PRO A 372 -9.89 -40.74 14.40
C PRO A 372 -8.59 -40.20 15.02
N ALA A 373 -8.12 -40.85 16.08
CA ALA A 373 -6.84 -40.50 16.72
C ALA A 373 -5.64 -40.73 15.78
N PRO A 374 -4.55 -39.93 15.89
CA PRO A 374 -4.39 -38.79 16.79
C PRO A 374 -5.14 -37.56 16.24
N TYR A 375 -6.00 -36.96 17.06
CA TYR A 375 -7.03 -35.98 16.67
C TYR A 375 -6.50 -34.75 15.91
N TYR A 376 -7.40 -33.90 15.43
CA TYR A 376 -7.12 -32.76 14.55
C TYR A 376 -6.77 -31.47 15.34
N ASP A 377 -6.13 -30.49 14.68
CA ASP A 377 -5.76 -29.20 15.30
C ASP A 377 -6.58 -28.09 14.64
N THR A 378 -7.68 -27.67 15.27
CA THR A 378 -8.60 -26.70 14.64
C THR A 378 -8.15 -25.25 14.85
N TRP A 379 -8.28 -24.42 13.81
CA TRP A 379 -8.04 -22.97 13.88
C TRP A 379 -9.20 -22.11 13.38
N GLY A 380 -10.26 -22.73 12.87
CA GLY A 380 -11.52 -22.07 12.55
C GLY A 380 -12.60 -23.08 12.22
N ALA A 381 -13.85 -22.72 12.48
CA ALA A 381 -15.01 -23.52 12.11
C ALA A 381 -16.14 -22.59 11.65
N SER A 382 -16.97 -23.08 10.75
CA SER A 382 -18.09 -22.34 10.18
C SER A 382 -19.28 -23.25 9.96
N LEU A 383 -20.46 -22.65 9.83
CA LEU A 383 -21.73 -23.34 9.64
C LEU A 383 -22.26 -23.07 8.23
N CYS A 384 -22.94 -24.04 7.65
CA CYS A 384 -23.57 -23.91 6.33
C CYS A 384 -24.70 -24.91 6.15
N ASP A 385 -25.61 -24.69 5.20
CA ASP A 385 -26.48 -25.74 4.65
C ASP A 385 -25.98 -26.00 3.22
N TYR A 386 -24.95 -26.84 3.09
CA TYR A 386 -24.17 -26.95 1.84
C TYR A 386 -24.92 -27.70 0.74
N ASN A 387 -25.91 -28.52 1.12
CA ASN A 387 -26.73 -29.34 0.24
C ASN A 387 -28.16 -28.78 0.08
N SER A 388 -28.48 -27.65 0.69
CA SER A 388 -29.81 -27.03 0.66
C SER A 388 -30.93 -27.99 1.09
N ASP A 389 -30.66 -28.89 2.02
CA ASP A 389 -31.67 -29.79 2.60
C ASP A 389 -32.41 -29.15 3.78
N GLY A 390 -32.03 -27.92 4.13
CA GLY A 390 -32.63 -27.10 5.17
C GLY A 390 -32.06 -27.40 6.55
N ARG A 391 -30.95 -28.13 6.67
CA ARG A 391 -30.29 -28.46 7.94
C ARG A 391 -28.91 -27.83 7.99
N THR A 392 -28.51 -27.37 9.17
CA THR A 392 -27.17 -26.80 9.35
C THR A 392 -26.14 -27.93 9.51
N ASP A 393 -25.15 -27.88 8.64
CA ASP A 393 -23.93 -28.68 8.59
C ASP A 393 -22.74 -27.90 9.20
N ILE A 394 -21.70 -28.63 9.58
CA ILE A 394 -20.52 -28.07 10.27
C ILE A 394 -19.29 -28.27 9.40
N PHE A 395 -18.51 -27.20 9.19
CA PHE A 395 -17.21 -27.25 8.57
C PHE A 395 -16.11 -26.82 9.54
N VAL A 396 -14.99 -27.54 9.52
CA VAL A 396 -13.83 -27.31 10.37
C VAL A 396 -12.58 -27.18 9.50
N ALA A 397 -11.94 -26.01 9.60
CA ALA A 397 -10.66 -25.73 8.98
C ALA A 397 -9.53 -26.27 9.86
N THR A 398 -8.79 -27.23 9.34
CA THR A 398 -7.84 -28.02 10.11
C THR A 398 -6.39 -27.60 9.84
N TYR A 399 -5.62 -27.40 10.90
CA TYR A 399 -4.20 -27.09 10.87
C TYR A 399 -3.32 -28.35 10.97
N ARG A 400 -1.99 -28.17 10.91
CA ARG A 400 -0.98 -29.25 10.91
C ARG A 400 -1.08 -30.27 9.77
N LEU A 401 -1.36 -29.80 8.56
CA LEU A 401 -1.35 -30.61 7.32
C LEU A 401 -2.41 -31.70 7.31
N ALA A 402 -3.44 -31.61 8.14
CA ALA A 402 -4.54 -32.56 8.13
C ALA A 402 -5.69 -32.09 7.23
N PRO A 403 -6.53 -33.03 6.75
CA PRO A 403 -7.70 -32.68 5.97
C PRO A 403 -8.69 -31.80 6.73
N ASP A 404 -9.30 -30.85 6.01
CA ASP A 404 -10.49 -30.15 6.49
C ASP A 404 -11.66 -31.11 6.64
N ARG A 405 -12.60 -30.77 7.53
CA ARG A 405 -13.75 -31.63 7.86
C ARG A 405 -15.08 -30.95 7.56
N LEU A 406 -15.93 -31.64 6.81
CA LEU A 406 -17.33 -31.30 6.57
C LEU A 406 -18.21 -32.41 7.14
N TYR A 407 -19.02 -32.06 8.13
CA TYR A 407 -19.97 -32.95 8.80
C TYR A 407 -21.38 -32.63 8.32
N ARG A 408 -21.96 -33.56 7.56
CA ARG A 408 -23.35 -33.46 7.13
C ARG A 408 -24.28 -33.83 8.29
N ASN A 409 -25.25 -32.97 8.58
CA ASN A 409 -26.33 -33.24 9.51
C ASN A 409 -27.37 -34.18 8.87
N ASN A 410 -27.60 -35.35 9.48
CA ASN A 410 -28.56 -36.32 8.95
C ASN A 410 -30.02 -36.01 9.37
N GLY A 411 -30.22 -35.02 10.25
CA GLY A 411 -31.51 -34.58 10.78
C GLY A 411 -32.14 -35.50 11.82
N ASP A 412 -31.36 -36.44 12.36
CA ASP A 412 -31.74 -37.35 13.44
C ASP A 412 -30.84 -37.16 14.68
N GLY A 413 -30.19 -35.99 14.79
CA GLY A 413 -29.18 -35.70 15.80
C GLY A 413 -27.82 -36.37 15.53
N THR A 414 -27.64 -37.02 14.37
CA THR A 414 -26.36 -37.63 13.98
C THR A 414 -25.72 -36.94 12.77
N PHE A 415 -24.40 -37.03 12.69
CA PHE A 415 -23.58 -36.47 11.63
C PHE A 415 -22.86 -37.54 10.81
N THR A 416 -22.52 -37.20 9.58
CA THR A 416 -21.66 -38.01 8.71
C THR A 416 -20.55 -37.14 8.14
N GLU A 417 -19.30 -37.56 8.33
CA GLU A 417 -18.14 -36.91 7.71
C GLU A 417 -18.13 -37.18 6.20
N VAL A 418 -18.10 -36.12 5.39
CA VAL A 418 -18.31 -36.21 3.93
C VAL A 418 -17.27 -35.42 3.12
N SER A 419 -16.19 -34.95 3.73
CA SER A 419 -15.22 -34.02 3.10
C SER A 419 -14.60 -34.63 1.84
N SER A 420 -14.17 -35.90 1.92
CA SER A 420 -13.60 -36.61 0.77
C SER A 420 -14.64 -36.82 -0.34
N ALA A 421 -15.86 -37.23 0.03
CA ALA A 421 -16.92 -37.51 -0.92
C ALA A 421 -17.39 -36.24 -1.67
N THR A 422 -17.36 -35.09 -1.00
CA THR A 422 -17.81 -33.80 -1.54
C THR A 422 -16.70 -33.02 -2.22
N GLY A 423 -15.43 -33.28 -1.90
CA GLY A 423 -14.28 -32.48 -2.38
C GLY A 423 -13.90 -31.33 -1.45
N ALA A 424 -14.61 -31.15 -0.33
CA ALA A 424 -14.30 -30.12 0.68
C ALA A 424 -13.06 -30.43 1.53
N ILE A 425 -12.44 -31.61 1.36
CA ILE A 425 -11.27 -32.08 2.11
C ILE A 425 -9.99 -31.26 1.86
N GLY A 426 -9.98 -30.42 0.83
CA GLY A 426 -8.79 -29.73 0.32
C GLY A 426 -8.11 -30.51 -0.82
N ILE A 427 -6.88 -30.10 -1.17
CA ILE A 427 -6.12 -30.68 -2.29
C ILE A 427 -5.06 -31.62 -1.73
N PRO A 428 -5.08 -32.92 -2.07
CA PRO A 428 -3.99 -33.82 -1.71
C PRO A 428 -2.66 -33.29 -2.22
N THR A 429 -1.67 -33.28 -1.35
CA THR A 429 -0.33 -32.77 -1.67
C THR A 429 0.59 -33.92 -2.12
N THR A 430 1.88 -33.66 -2.28
CA THR A 430 2.85 -34.72 -2.65
C THR A 430 2.96 -35.85 -1.61
N GLN A 431 2.52 -35.59 -0.38
CA GLN A 431 2.27 -36.62 0.62
C GLN A 431 0.77 -36.88 0.68
N PRO A 432 0.29 -38.12 0.43
CA PRO A 432 -1.14 -38.41 0.26
C PRO A 432 -2.05 -38.02 1.44
N GLN A 433 -1.49 -37.86 2.65
CA GLN A 433 -2.22 -37.51 3.86
C GLN A 433 -2.08 -36.04 4.25
N TYR A 434 -1.25 -35.28 3.54
CA TYR A 434 -1.01 -33.87 3.84
C TYR A 434 -1.88 -32.98 2.96
N PHE A 435 -2.49 -32.00 3.61
CA PHE A 435 -3.38 -30.99 3.03
C PHE A 435 -2.92 -29.58 3.44
N GLY A 436 -3.84 -28.62 3.54
CA GLY A 436 -3.59 -27.26 3.97
C GLY A 436 -3.28 -27.07 5.45
N HIS A 437 -3.08 -25.81 5.78
CA HIS A 437 -3.06 -25.30 7.14
C HIS A 437 -4.28 -24.40 7.27
N GLY A 438 -5.46 -24.99 7.41
CA GLY A 438 -6.73 -24.27 7.51
C GLY A 438 -6.72 -23.34 8.71
N MET A 439 -7.00 -22.06 8.47
CA MET A 439 -6.97 -20.97 9.46
C MET A 439 -8.30 -20.22 9.58
N GLY A 440 -9.30 -20.65 8.81
CA GLY A 440 -10.61 -20.03 8.71
C GLY A 440 -11.33 -20.42 7.43
N SER A 441 -12.64 -20.15 7.37
CA SER A 441 -13.48 -20.50 6.24
C SER A 441 -14.73 -19.63 6.22
N GLU A 442 -15.24 -19.28 5.03
CA GLU A 442 -16.50 -18.57 4.88
C GLU A 442 -17.32 -19.18 3.73
N TRP A 443 -18.64 -19.12 3.86
CA TRP A 443 -19.60 -19.70 2.92
C TRP A 443 -20.43 -18.61 2.24
N GLY A 444 -20.66 -18.74 0.95
CA GLY A 444 -21.50 -17.81 0.20
C GLY A 444 -21.61 -18.16 -1.28
N ASP A 445 -22.66 -17.68 -1.94
CA ASP A 445 -22.80 -17.77 -3.40
C ASP A 445 -21.92 -16.69 -4.04
N VAL A 446 -20.71 -17.05 -4.47
CA VAL A 446 -19.73 -16.10 -5.02
C VAL A 446 -19.80 -15.99 -6.54
N ASN A 447 -20.57 -16.86 -7.19
CA ASN A 447 -20.65 -16.94 -8.64
C ASN A 447 -22.05 -16.60 -9.21
N GLY A 448 -23.05 -16.41 -8.34
CA GLY A 448 -24.42 -16.04 -8.66
C GLY A 448 -25.30 -17.20 -9.18
N ASP A 449 -24.92 -18.45 -8.97
CA ASP A 449 -25.66 -19.62 -9.45
C ASP A 449 -26.73 -20.14 -8.46
N GLY A 450 -26.79 -19.55 -7.26
CA GLY A 450 -27.74 -19.90 -6.21
C GLY A 450 -27.33 -21.09 -5.35
N LEU A 451 -26.15 -21.65 -5.56
CA LEU A 451 -25.52 -22.65 -4.70
C LEU A 451 -24.51 -21.96 -3.77
N VAL A 452 -24.33 -22.53 -2.58
CA VAL A 452 -23.34 -21.99 -1.64
C VAL A 452 -21.96 -22.56 -1.96
N ASP A 453 -20.99 -21.68 -2.13
CA ASP A 453 -19.57 -21.99 -2.32
C ASP A 453 -18.80 -21.84 -0.99
N LEU A 454 -17.56 -22.34 -0.96
CA LEU A 454 -16.69 -22.34 0.21
C LEU A 454 -15.35 -21.68 -0.12
N LEU A 455 -14.91 -20.74 0.71
CA LEU A 455 -13.52 -20.29 0.72
C LEU A 455 -12.83 -20.76 2.00
N VAL A 456 -11.61 -21.29 1.87
CA VAL A 456 -10.78 -21.72 2.99
C VAL A 456 -9.49 -20.91 3.00
N GLY A 457 -9.25 -20.20 4.09
CA GLY A 457 -8.02 -19.48 4.33
C GLY A 457 -6.95 -20.44 4.82
N ASN A 458 -5.84 -20.55 4.07
CA ASN A 458 -4.77 -21.50 4.35
C ASN A 458 -3.42 -20.79 4.45
N LEU A 459 -2.67 -21.12 5.51
CA LEU A 459 -1.26 -20.78 5.61
C LEU A 459 -0.43 -21.75 4.75
N GLY A 460 -0.24 -21.44 3.47
CA GLY A 460 0.74 -22.18 2.66
C GLY A 460 2.14 -21.60 2.79
N HIS A 461 3.16 -22.42 2.52
CA HIS A 461 4.57 -22.01 2.58
C HIS A 461 5.11 -21.66 1.18
N PRO A 462 6.04 -20.70 1.02
CA PRO A 462 6.59 -20.28 -0.27
C PRO A 462 7.86 -21.03 -0.69
N ASP A 463 8.35 -21.95 0.17
CA ASP A 463 9.49 -22.82 -0.10
C ASP A 463 9.06 -24.26 -0.43
N SER A 464 9.96 -25.24 -0.32
CA SER A 464 9.66 -26.66 -0.59
C SER A 464 8.52 -27.23 0.24
N ARG A 465 8.13 -26.59 1.35
CA ARG A 465 6.94 -26.97 2.13
C ARG A 465 5.63 -26.68 1.40
N ALA A 466 5.62 -25.86 0.34
CA ALA A 466 4.49 -25.69 -0.56
C ALA A 466 4.02 -27.02 -1.17
N GLN A 467 4.92 -27.99 -1.33
CA GLN A 467 4.60 -29.34 -1.80
C GLN A 467 3.77 -30.16 -0.82
N TYR A 468 3.63 -29.67 0.42
CA TYR A 468 2.97 -30.33 1.54
C TYR A 468 1.85 -29.48 2.13
N SER A 469 1.60 -28.27 1.61
CA SER A 469 0.58 -27.34 2.13
C SER A 469 -0.22 -26.72 0.99
N ASN A 470 -1.53 -26.61 1.16
CA ASN A 470 -2.39 -25.94 0.20
C ASN A 470 -2.28 -24.40 0.30
N PRO A 471 -2.42 -23.67 -0.83
CA PRO A 471 -2.75 -22.25 -0.77
C PRO A 471 -4.18 -22.08 -0.22
N SER A 472 -4.59 -20.83 -0.04
CA SER A 472 -6.01 -20.54 0.23
C SER A 472 -6.86 -21.00 -0.96
N LEU A 473 -8.00 -21.62 -0.68
CA LEU A 473 -8.81 -22.32 -1.68
C LEU A 473 -10.15 -21.61 -1.88
N VAL A 474 -10.56 -21.51 -3.14
CA VAL A 474 -11.91 -21.15 -3.55
C VAL A 474 -12.55 -22.41 -4.10
N LEU A 475 -13.61 -22.91 -3.47
CA LEU A 475 -14.26 -24.18 -3.78
C LEU A 475 -15.69 -23.92 -4.27
N ARG A 476 -15.90 -24.07 -5.58
CA ARG A 476 -17.23 -23.94 -6.18
C ARG A 476 -18.08 -25.17 -5.95
N ASN A 477 -19.33 -24.97 -5.58
CA ASN A 477 -20.32 -26.02 -5.60
C ASN A 477 -20.85 -26.22 -7.03
N THR A 478 -20.45 -27.32 -7.67
CA THR A 478 -20.69 -27.56 -9.11
C THR A 478 -21.80 -28.55 -9.41
N ALA A 479 -22.45 -29.08 -8.38
CA ALA A 479 -23.47 -30.11 -8.53
C ALA A 479 -24.80 -29.66 -7.93
N THR A 480 -25.83 -30.49 -8.08
CA THR A 480 -27.16 -30.19 -7.54
C THR A 480 -27.15 -30.13 -6.02
N ALA A 481 -28.06 -29.34 -5.43
CA ALA A 481 -28.37 -29.36 -4.00
C ALA A 481 -28.39 -30.78 -3.39
N SER A 482 -29.02 -31.76 -4.02
CA SER A 482 -29.09 -33.14 -3.49
C SER A 482 -27.78 -33.96 -3.54
N SER A 483 -26.75 -33.49 -4.23
CA SER A 483 -25.47 -34.19 -4.38
C SER A 483 -24.33 -33.20 -4.66
N PRO A 484 -24.05 -32.28 -3.74
CA PRO A 484 -23.11 -31.19 -3.98
C PRO A 484 -21.68 -31.73 -4.12
N ARG A 485 -20.89 -30.99 -4.91
CA ARG A 485 -19.51 -31.32 -5.25
C ARG A 485 -18.71 -30.03 -5.33
N PHE A 486 -17.74 -29.93 -4.45
CA PHE A 486 -16.78 -28.84 -4.39
C PHE A 486 -15.63 -29.12 -5.34
N THR A 487 -15.41 -28.18 -6.25
CA THR A 487 -14.25 -28.20 -7.14
C THR A 487 -13.47 -26.91 -6.95
N ASN A 488 -12.15 -27.02 -6.92
CA ASN A 488 -11.29 -25.86 -6.90
C ASN A 488 -11.59 -24.93 -8.07
N TRP A 489 -11.79 -23.66 -7.76
CA TRP A 489 -12.02 -22.63 -8.74
C TRP A 489 -10.69 -21.99 -9.11
N TYR A 490 -10.06 -22.56 -10.11
CA TYR A 490 -8.92 -21.97 -10.78
C TYR A 490 -9.04 -22.14 -12.29
N ASP A 491 -8.42 -21.24 -13.04
CA ASP A 491 -8.17 -21.39 -14.46
C ASP A 491 -6.76 -21.95 -14.68
N VAL A 492 -6.58 -22.74 -15.73
CA VAL A 492 -5.27 -23.25 -16.13
C VAL A 492 -4.86 -22.56 -17.42
N SER A 493 -3.78 -21.79 -17.37
CA SER A 493 -3.21 -21.16 -18.55
C SER A 493 -2.72 -22.21 -19.57
N SER A 494 -2.45 -21.78 -20.81
CA SER A 494 -1.90 -22.65 -21.86
C SER A 494 -0.55 -23.30 -21.49
N SER A 495 0.12 -22.80 -20.46
CA SER A 495 1.41 -23.28 -19.99
C SER A 495 1.33 -24.03 -18.64
N GLY A 496 0.11 -24.22 -18.10
CA GLY A 496 -0.14 -25.04 -16.91
C GLY A 496 -0.14 -24.30 -15.58
N VAL A 497 0.03 -22.97 -15.59
CA VAL A 497 -0.08 -22.10 -14.40
C VAL A 497 -1.54 -22.01 -13.95
N LEU A 498 -1.79 -22.11 -12.63
CA LEU A 498 -3.11 -21.97 -12.03
C LEU A 498 -3.37 -20.51 -11.64
N ASP A 499 -4.48 -19.95 -12.10
CA ASP A 499 -5.04 -18.68 -11.61
C ASP A 499 -6.21 -19.00 -10.68
N TRP A 500 -6.09 -18.70 -9.38
CA TRP A 500 -7.12 -18.96 -8.35
C TRP A 500 -8.27 -17.97 -8.40
N HIS A 501 -8.70 -17.68 -9.63
CA HIS A 501 -9.71 -16.71 -9.98
C HIS A 501 -9.49 -15.38 -9.26
N GLY A 502 -8.23 -14.91 -9.23
CA GLY A 502 -7.84 -13.63 -8.64
C GLY A 502 -7.51 -13.61 -7.14
N ILE A 503 -7.82 -14.67 -6.37
CA ILE A 503 -7.38 -14.77 -4.97
C ILE A 503 -5.90 -15.14 -4.92
N LYS A 504 -5.08 -14.34 -4.23
CA LYS A 504 -3.63 -14.51 -4.23
C LYS A 504 -3.12 -15.44 -3.16
N PHE A 505 -2.06 -16.18 -3.48
CA PHE A 505 -1.34 -17.00 -2.52
C PHE A 505 -0.29 -16.18 -1.76
N LYS A 506 -0.44 -16.06 -0.44
CA LYS A 506 0.55 -15.43 0.44
C LYS A 506 0.91 -16.33 1.61
N GLU A 507 2.19 -16.38 1.98
CA GLU A 507 2.64 -17.02 3.21
C GLU A 507 1.98 -16.29 4.39
N MET A 508 1.21 -17.01 5.21
CA MET A 508 0.40 -16.49 6.34
C MET A 508 -1.02 -15.98 6.04
N ASN A 509 -1.61 -16.29 4.89
CA ASN A 509 -3.06 -16.14 4.73
C ASN A 509 -3.83 -16.87 5.86
N ALA A 510 -4.89 -16.23 6.37
CA ALA A 510 -5.59 -16.63 7.59
C ALA A 510 -7.11 -16.54 7.43
N GLY A 511 -7.84 -15.94 8.37
CA GLY A 511 -9.30 -15.88 8.33
C GLY A 511 -9.84 -15.03 7.17
N LEU A 512 -11.11 -15.25 6.85
CA LEU A 512 -11.84 -14.60 5.76
C LEU A 512 -13.03 -13.83 6.32
N CYS A 513 -13.61 -12.94 5.51
CA CYS A 513 -14.94 -12.38 5.74
C CYS A 513 -15.56 -12.04 4.39
N MET A 514 -16.80 -12.47 4.14
CA MET A 514 -17.54 -12.12 2.92
C MET A 514 -18.63 -11.09 3.20
N ALA A 515 -18.75 -10.08 2.34
CA ALA A 515 -19.84 -9.11 2.36
C ALA A 515 -19.97 -8.45 0.98
N ASP A 516 -21.15 -7.93 0.66
CA ASP A 516 -21.39 -7.18 -0.57
C ASP A 516 -21.08 -5.70 -0.31
N MET A 517 -19.85 -5.28 -0.60
CA MET A 517 -19.32 -3.97 -0.18
C MET A 517 -19.66 -2.85 -1.15
N ASP A 518 -19.82 -3.16 -2.43
CA ASP A 518 -20.10 -2.18 -3.48
C ASP A 518 -21.55 -2.21 -3.99
N HIS A 519 -22.41 -3.00 -3.35
CA HIS A 519 -23.85 -3.13 -3.65
C HIS A 519 -24.17 -3.67 -5.04
N ASP A 520 -23.24 -4.37 -5.69
CA ASP A 520 -23.49 -4.97 -7.00
C ASP A 520 -24.26 -6.31 -6.92
N GLY A 521 -24.43 -6.84 -5.71
CA GLY A 521 -25.14 -8.08 -5.40
C GLY A 521 -24.24 -9.30 -5.20
N SER A 522 -22.98 -9.22 -5.66
CA SER A 522 -21.97 -10.24 -5.43
C SER A 522 -21.36 -10.14 -4.04
N LEU A 523 -20.83 -11.26 -3.56
CA LEU A 523 -20.04 -11.27 -2.34
C LEU A 523 -18.58 -10.90 -2.66
N ASP A 524 -18.09 -9.88 -1.97
CA ASP A 524 -16.69 -9.51 -1.92
C ASP A 524 -15.99 -10.24 -0.78
N VAL A 525 -14.67 -10.35 -0.86
CA VAL A 525 -13.87 -11.13 0.08
C VAL A 525 -12.83 -10.24 0.74
N TRP A 526 -12.89 -10.13 2.05
CA TRP A 526 -11.75 -9.76 2.87
C TRP A 526 -10.96 -10.99 3.27
N HIS A 527 -9.64 -10.91 3.20
CA HIS A 527 -8.74 -12.00 3.57
C HIS A 527 -7.63 -11.51 4.48
N GLY A 528 -7.61 -12.04 5.70
CA GLY A 528 -6.60 -11.75 6.71
C GLY A 528 -5.26 -12.40 6.38
N GLN A 529 -4.20 -11.77 6.85
CA GLN A 529 -2.85 -12.30 6.77
C GLN A 529 -2.15 -12.07 8.11
N ILE A 530 -1.83 -13.16 8.82
CA ILE A 530 -1.26 -13.06 10.17
C ILE A 530 0.22 -12.70 10.13
N SER A 531 0.72 -12.10 11.19
CA SER A 531 2.14 -11.83 11.37
C SER A 531 2.57 -12.19 12.79
N TYR A 532 3.81 -12.64 12.94
CA TYR A 532 4.44 -12.80 14.26
C TYR A 532 5.12 -11.52 14.76
N GLU A 533 5.25 -10.54 13.88
CA GLU A 533 6.01 -9.32 14.10
C GLU A 533 5.08 -8.11 14.01
N SER A 534 5.43 -7.02 14.71
CA SER A 534 4.72 -5.75 14.55
C SER A 534 5.02 -5.13 13.18
N PHE A 535 4.11 -4.27 12.71
CA PHE A 535 4.29 -3.53 11.48
C PHE A 535 5.66 -2.84 11.42
N GLY A 536 6.39 -3.03 10.32
CA GLY A 536 7.72 -2.46 10.10
C GLY A 536 8.89 -3.18 10.79
N ALA A 537 8.65 -4.20 11.62
CA ALA A 537 9.71 -4.98 12.27
C ALA A 537 10.29 -6.09 11.35
N GLY A 538 9.57 -6.46 10.30
CA GLY A 538 10.00 -7.41 9.27
C GLY A 538 9.10 -7.36 8.04
N ALA A 539 8.63 -8.51 7.56
CA ALA A 539 7.73 -8.57 6.41
C ALA A 539 6.36 -7.96 6.76
N ASN A 540 5.97 -6.91 6.04
CA ASN A 540 4.64 -6.32 6.17
C ASN A 540 3.64 -7.22 5.46
N ARG A 541 2.73 -7.79 6.26
CA ARG A 541 1.64 -8.69 5.86
C ARG A 541 0.27 -8.01 5.95
N PRO A 542 -0.14 -7.22 4.95
CA PRO A 542 -1.45 -6.57 4.96
C PRO A 542 -2.57 -7.59 4.67
N SER A 543 -3.75 -7.39 5.25
CA SER A 543 -4.96 -8.05 4.75
C SER A 543 -5.32 -7.53 3.36
N HIS A 544 -6.12 -8.30 2.61
CA HIS A 544 -6.54 -7.95 1.27
C HIS A 544 -8.07 -7.84 1.14
N LEU A 545 -8.54 -6.95 0.26
CA LEU A 545 -9.94 -6.82 -0.14
C LEU A 545 -10.07 -7.12 -1.64
N TYR A 546 -10.95 -8.05 -1.96
CA TYR A 546 -11.24 -8.48 -3.32
C TYR A 546 -12.70 -8.24 -3.65
N LEU A 547 -12.97 -7.52 -4.75
CA LEU A 547 -14.35 -7.40 -5.25
C LEU A 547 -14.72 -8.63 -6.07
N GLY A 548 -15.90 -9.19 -5.80
CA GLY A 548 -16.50 -10.29 -6.52
C GLY A 548 -17.16 -9.84 -7.84
N SER A 549 -17.80 -10.80 -8.51
CA SER A 549 -18.56 -10.52 -9.73
C SER A 549 -19.62 -11.58 -9.96
N THR A 550 -20.83 -11.12 -10.33
CA THR A 550 -21.94 -12.03 -10.72
C THR A 550 -21.69 -12.67 -12.09
N ASP A 551 -20.68 -12.22 -12.83
CA ASP A 551 -20.16 -12.91 -14.00
C ASP A 551 -19.09 -13.92 -13.54
N PRO A 552 -19.37 -15.24 -13.58
CA PRO A 552 -18.44 -16.27 -13.10
C PRO A 552 -17.19 -16.40 -13.98
N THR A 553 -17.14 -15.74 -15.14
CA THR A 553 -15.93 -15.72 -15.97
C THR A 553 -14.94 -14.66 -15.52
N LYS A 554 -15.33 -13.75 -14.62
CA LYS A 554 -14.45 -12.72 -14.09
C LYS A 554 -13.85 -13.16 -12.76
N PRO A 555 -12.52 -13.08 -12.61
CA PRO A 555 -11.87 -13.33 -11.35
C PRO A 555 -12.21 -12.24 -10.32
N PHE A 556 -12.03 -12.58 -9.05
CA PHE A 556 -11.96 -11.62 -7.96
C PHE A 556 -10.92 -10.55 -8.26
N ARG A 557 -11.26 -9.29 -8.00
CA ARG A 557 -10.36 -8.17 -8.25
C ARG A 557 -9.83 -7.62 -6.94
N ASP A 558 -8.52 -7.77 -6.71
CA ASP A 558 -7.86 -7.12 -5.57
C ASP A 558 -7.98 -5.58 -5.72
N VAL A 559 -8.61 -4.97 -4.73
CA VAL A 559 -8.79 -3.52 -4.61
C VAL A 559 -8.15 -2.97 -3.34
N THR A 560 -7.26 -3.72 -2.68
CA THR A 560 -6.63 -3.35 -1.40
C THR A 560 -5.93 -1.99 -1.50
N TRP A 561 -5.15 -1.79 -2.57
CA TRP A 561 -4.47 -0.52 -2.80
C TRP A 561 -5.46 0.60 -3.13
N GLN A 562 -6.45 0.36 -4.01
CA GLN A 562 -7.42 1.38 -4.44
C GLN A 562 -8.32 1.81 -3.27
N SER A 563 -8.71 0.85 -2.44
CA SER A 563 -9.62 1.06 -1.31
C SER A 563 -8.97 1.71 -0.11
N GLY A 564 -7.65 1.56 0.09
CA GLY A 564 -7.01 2.07 1.30
C GLY A 564 -6.91 1.06 2.44
N MET A 565 -7.44 -0.16 2.27
CA MET A 565 -7.72 -1.06 3.37
C MET A 565 -6.49 -1.86 3.82
N PHE A 566 -5.56 -1.18 4.50
CA PHE A 566 -4.33 -1.78 5.01
C PHE A 566 -4.40 -2.03 6.52
N ILE A 567 -4.37 -3.30 6.91
CA ILE A 567 -4.15 -3.72 8.29
C ILE A 567 -3.15 -4.87 8.30
N HIS A 568 -2.10 -4.72 9.09
CA HIS A 568 -1.00 -5.68 9.19
C HIS A 568 -1.31 -6.76 10.21
N GLY A 569 -1.04 -8.02 9.88
CA GLY A 569 -1.08 -9.12 10.84
C GLY A 569 -2.49 -9.46 11.32
N ALA A 570 -3.51 -9.10 10.55
CA ALA A 570 -4.90 -9.36 10.91
C ALA A 570 -5.24 -10.84 10.72
N TRP A 571 -5.84 -11.46 11.73
CA TRP A 571 -6.31 -12.84 11.62
C TRP A 571 -7.76 -12.88 11.13
N THR A 572 -8.62 -12.05 11.72
CA THR A 572 -10.07 -12.13 11.59
C THR A 572 -10.67 -10.76 11.31
N ALA A 573 -11.88 -10.74 10.76
CA ALA A 573 -12.71 -9.56 10.67
C ALA A 573 -14.17 -9.92 10.99
N ALA A 574 -14.94 -8.92 11.39
CA ALA A 574 -16.38 -9.01 11.49
C ALA A 574 -17.06 -7.94 10.62
N ARG A 575 -18.14 -8.32 9.94
CA ARG A 575 -18.98 -7.41 9.15
C ARG A 575 -20.19 -6.92 9.96
N GLY A 576 -20.61 -5.68 9.70
CA GLY A 576 -21.83 -5.08 10.24
C GLY A 576 -22.03 -3.65 9.75
N ASP A 577 -23.27 -3.18 9.67
CA ASP A 577 -23.63 -1.78 9.35
C ASP A 577 -23.64 -0.98 10.66
N PHE A 578 -22.50 -0.38 11.05
CA PHE A 578 -22.38 0.21 12.39
C PHE A 578 -23.02 1.58 12.50
N ASP A 579 -23.10 2.36 11.42
CA ASP A 579 -23.64 3.73 11.40
C ASP A 579 -25.07 3.84 10.83
N ARG A 580 -25.65 2.72 10.40
CA ARG A 580 -27.02 2.55 9.88
C ARG A 580 -27.26 3.35 8.61
N ASP A 581 -26.27 3.39 7.72
CA ASP A 581 -26.39 4.02 6.42
C ASP A 581 -26.74 3.04 5.30
N GLY A 582 -26.74 1.73 5.56
CA GLY A 582 -27.19 0.68 4.65
C GLY A 582 -26.08 -0.06 3.91
N ASP A 583 -24.82 0.29 4.11
CA ASP A 583 -23.71 -0.56 3.69
C ASP A 583 -23.06 -1.30 4.87
N LEU A 584 -22.36 -2.39 4.56
CA LEU A 584 -21.63 -3.14 5.57
C LEU A 584 -20.22 -2.58 5.72
N ASP A 585 -19.81 -2.40 6.97
CA ASP A 585 -18.47 -2.03 7.39
C ASP A 585 -17.67 -3.26 7.82
N LEU A 586 -16.35 -3.09 7.98
CA LEU A 586 -15.44 -4.15 8.43
C LEU A 586 -14.67 -3.78 9.68
N LEU A 587 -14.81 -4.59 10.72
CA LEU A 587 -13.98 -4.54 11.92
C LEU A 587 -12.91 -5.62 11.87
N CYS A 588 -11.68 -5.25 11.56
CA CYS A 588 -10.56 -6.18 11.38
C CYS A 588 -9.70 -6.25 12.66
N ALA A 589 -9.38 -7.46 13.11
CA ALA A 589 -8.66 -7.72 14.34
C ALA A 589 -7.21 -8.18 14.08
N SER A 590 -6.24 -7.43 14.62
CA SER A 590 -4.81 -7.74 14.60
C SER A 590 -4.20 -7.67 16.01
N GLY A 591 -3.54 -8.74 16.44
CA GLY A 591 -2.76 -8.79 17.67
C GLY A 591 -1.38 -8.14 17.56
N THR A 592 -0.82 -8.00 16.37
CA THR A 592 0.53 -7.43 16.17
C THR A 592 0.54 -5.95 15.79
N GLU A 593 -0.54 -5.45 15.20
CA GLU A 593 -0.75 -4.02 14.94
C GLU A 593 -1.78 -3.45 15.92
N SER A 594 -3.04 -3.35 15.51
CA SER A 594 -4.22 -2.92 16.28
C SER A 594 -5.48 -3.27 15.49
N VAL A 595 -6.60 -3.41 16.19
CA VAL A 595 -7.94 -3.51 15.61
C VAL A 595 -8.26 -2.24 14.82
N LYS A 596 -8.89 -2.38 13.66
CA LYS A 596 -9.37 -1.25 12.84
C LYS A 596 -10.81 -1.46 12.40
N LEU A 597 -11.66 -0.45 12.62
CA LEU A 597 -12.98 -0.34 12.01
C LEU A 597 -12.86 0.48 10.72
N PHE A 598 -13.12 -0.17 9.59
CA PHE A 598 -13.17 0.45 8.28
C PHE A 598 -14.61 0.73 7.90
N ARG A 599 -14.94 2.03 7.79
CA ARG A 599 -16.20 2.47 7.20
C ARG A 599 -16.18 2.32 5.68
N ASN A 600 -17.25 1.83 5.10
CA ASN A 600 -17.32 1.46 3.69
C ASN A 600 -17.81 2.59 2.76
N ASP A 601 -16.93 3.48 2.34
CA ASP A 601 -17.21 4.51 1.32
C ASP A 601 -16.96 4.03 -0.13
N LEU A 602 -16.97 2.71 -0.41
CA LEU A 602 -16.81 2.23 -1.80
C LEU A 602 -17.90 2.79 -2.73
N PRO A 603 -17.60 3.07 -4.02
CA PRO A 603 -18.62 3.47 -4.97
C PRO A 603 -19.72 2.43 -5.08
N LYS A 604 -20.94 2.79 -4.66
CA LYS A 604 -22.06 1.85 -4.65
C LYS A 604 -22.72 1.73 -6.01
N ASN A 605 -23.07 0.51 -6.40
CA ASN A 605 -23.82 0.16 -7.59
C ASN A 605 -25.32 0.04 -7.27
N GLY A 606 -25.91 1.05 -6.65
CA GLY A 606 -27.33 1.09 -6.30
C GLY A 606 -27.60 0.99 -4.80
N ALA A 607 -28.85 0.64 -4.47
CA ALA A 607 -29.32 0.53 -3.09
C ALA A 607 -29.03 -0.87 -2.52
N SER A 608 -29.25 -1.04 -1.21
CA SER A 608 -29.18 -2.32 -0.51
C SER A 608 -30.51 -2.69 0.16
N VAL A 609 -30.59 -3.87 0.75
CA VAL A 609 -31.58 -4.19 1.78
C VAL A 609 -30.90 -4.94 2.91
N THR A 610 -31.15 -4.52 4.14
CA THR A 610 -30.69 -5.20 5.36
C THR A 610 -31.90 -5.88 5.99
N VAL A 611 -31.72 -7.13 6.42
CA VAL A 611 -32.79 -7.97 6.92
C VAL A 611 -32.37 -8.62 8.23
N ARG A 612 -33.15 -8.41 9.29
CA ARG A 612 -33.14 -9.27 10.47
C ARG A 612 -34.24 -10.31 10.34
N LEU A 613 -33.91 -11.55 10.67
CA LEU A 613 -34.90 -12.62 10.73
C LEU A 613 -35.43 -12.74 12.16
N ARG A 614 -36.73 -12.99 12.28
CA ARG A 614 -37.36 -13.33 13.55
C ARG A 614 -38.18 -14.60 13.43
N ASP A 615 -37.77 -15.65 14.13
CA ASP A 615 -38.55 -16.89 14.14
C ASP A 615 -39.51 -16.93 15.34
N THR A 616 -40.81 -16.99 15.05
CA THR A 616 -41.87 -17.12 16.07
C THR A 616 -42.44 -18.53 16.18
N ARG A 617 -41.91 -19.50 15.43
CA ARG A 617 -42.40 -20.88 15.45
C ARG A 617 -42.01 -21.55 16.75
N ALA A 618 -42.97 -22.20 17.38
CA ALA A 618 -42.85 -22.77 18.73
C ALA A 618 -42.34 -21.82 19.84
N GLY A 619 -42.13 -20.52 19.55
CA GLY A 619 -41.48 -19.57 20.46
C GLY A 619 -40.00 -19.86 20.69
N LYS A 620 -39.34 -20.57 19.79
CA LYS A 620 -37.98 -21.07 19.96
C LYS A 620 -37.07 -20.67 18.77
N HIS A 621 -35.86 -20.24 19.08
CA HIS A 621 -34.81 -19.64 18.26
C HIS A 621 -35.13 -18.30 17.56
N LEU A 622 -35.34 -17.23 18.33
CA LEU A 622 -35.79 -15.93 17.82
C LEU A 622 -34.92 -15.33 16.69
N SER A 623 -33.61 -15.59 16.63
CA SER A 623 -32.73 -15.09 15.56
C SER A 623 -32.93 -15.75 14.18
N GLY A 624 -33.70 -16.85 14.07
CA GLY A 624 -33.95 -17.54 12.79
C GLY A 624 -32.73 -18.25 12.20
N TYR A 625 -31.84 -18.80 13.03
CA TYR A 625 -30.71 -19.60 12.58
C TYR A 625 -31.16 -20.83 11.78
N GLY A 626 -30.35 -21.24 10.80
CA GLY A 626 -30.67 -22.25 9.79
C GLY A 626 -31.47 -21.73 8.59
N ALA A 627 -31.81 -20.43 8.54
CA ALA A 627 -32.60 -19.88 7.45
C ALA A 627 -31.77 -19.52 6.20
N ARG A 628 -32.40 -19.63 5.03
CA ARG A 628 -31.89 -19.12 3.75
C ARG A 628 -32.82 -18.06 3.20
N MET A 629 -32.26 -16.93 2.79
CA MET A 629 -32.97 -15.81 2.17
C MET A 629 -32.65 -15.70 0.67
N VAL A 630 -33.69 -15.48 -0.14
CA VAL A 630 -33.57 -15.18 -1.56
C VAL A 630 -34.27 -13.85 -1.85
N VAL A 631 -33.49 -12.85 -2.28
CA VAL A 631 -34.00 -11.54 -2.71
C VAL A 631 -34.12 -11.55 -4.23
N ALA A 632 -35.34 -11.30 -4.74
CA ALA A 632 -35.57 -11.08 -6.15
C ALA A 632 -35.69 -9.57 -6.42
N ALA A 633 -34.81 -9.03 -7.25
CA ALA A 633 -34.81 -7.63 -7.65
C ALA A 633 -34.15 -7.48 -9.02
N GLY A 634 -34.70 -6.64 -9.89
CA GLY A 634 -34.06 -6.30 -11.18
C GLY A 634 -33.79 -7.49 -12.10
N GLN A 635 -34.67 -8.51 -12.10
CA GLN A 635 -34.50 -9.79 -12.82
C GLN A 635 -33.35 -10.68 -12.32
N LYS A 636 -32.72 -10.34 -11.19
CA LYS A 636 -31.71 -11.16 -10.52
C LYS A 636 -32.28 -11.80 -9.25
N ARG A 637 -31.57 -12.82 -8.75
CA ARG A 637 -31.82 -13.45 -7.46
C ARG A 637 -30.52 -13.45 -6.66
N TYR A 638 -30.60 -13.04 -5.41
CA TYR A 638 -29.47 -12.96 -4.50
C TYR A 638 -29.72 -13.88 -3.31
N HIS A 639 -28.76 -14.74 -3.01
CA HIS A 639 -28.89 -15.77 -1.98
C HIS A 639 -28.02 -15.40 -0.77
N ARG A 640 -28.60 -15.50 0.43
CA ARG A 640 -27.90 -15.30 1.72
C ARG A 640 -28.36 -16.35 2.72
N TRP A 641 -27.49 -16.74 3.64
CA TRP A 641 -27.75 -17.76 4.64
C TRP A 641 -27.45 -17.22 6.03
N LEU A 642 -28.26 -17.62 7.01
CA LEU A 642 -28.00 -17.44 8.44
C LEU A 642 -28.02 -18.83 9.10
N PRO A 643 -26.99 -19.68 8.88
CA PRO A 643 -27.01 -21.07 9.33
C PRO A 643 -26.84 -21.23 10.86
N GLY A 644 -26.33 -20.19 11.52
CA GLY A 644 -26.04 -20.13 12.96
C GLY A 644 -25.11 -18.95 13.25
N THR A 645 -24.39 -19.00 14.37
CA THR A 645 -23.21 -18.15 14.55
C THR A 645 -22.15 -18.57 13.52
N VAL A 646 -21.75 -17.65 12.64
CA VAL A 646 -20.72 -17.91 11.62
C VAL A 646 -19.44 -17.19 12.01
N SER A 647 -18.31 -17.90 11.89
CA SER A 647 -16.97 -17.33 11.99
C SER A 647 -16.19 -17.56 10.70
N GLY A 648 -15.59 -16.49 10.19
CA GLY A 648 -14.66 -16.54 9.06
C GLY A 648 -13.24 -16.98 9.44
N GLY A 649 -12.97 -17.22 10.73
CA GLY A 649 -11.66 -17.55 11.31
C GLY A 649 -11.83 -18.27 12.64
N ARG A 650 -11.13 -17.80 13.70
CA ARG A 650 -11.26 -18.37 15.06
C ARG A 650 -12.65 -18.10 15.71
N MET A 651 -12.73 -17.45 16.86
CA MET A 651 -13.98 -17.10 17.55
C MET A 651 -14.54 -15.72 17.13
N SER A 652 -14.46 -15.35 15.86
CA SER A 652 -14.97 -14.03 15.43
C SER A 652 -16.40 -14.12 14.94
N GLN A 653 -17.29 -13.36 15.55
CA GLN A 653 -18.72 -13.41 15.26
C GLN A 653 -19.14 -12.22 14.43
N MET A 654 -19.81 -12.52 13.32
CA MET A 654 -20.42 -11.55 12.40
C MET A 654 -21.77 -11.05 12.94
N THR A 655 -22.27 -9.94 12.41
CA THR A 655 -23.67 -9.54 12.59
C THR A 655 -24.63 -10.68 12.17
N GLN A 656 -25.79 -10.74 12.82
CA GLN A 656 -26.91 -11.60 12.40
C GLN A 656 -27.75 -10.98 11.27
N ASP A 657 -27.42 -9.76 10.81
CA ASP A 657 -28.12 -9.09 9.72
C ASP A 657 -27.70 -9.69 8.38
N LEU A 658 -28.69 -10.07 7.57
CA LEU A 658 -28.48 -10.43 6.19
C LEU A 658 -28.54 -9.18 5.32
N HIS A 659 -27.50 -8.95 4.53
CA HIS A 659 -27.40 -7.79 3.64
C HIS A 659 -27.29 -8.22 2.18
N VAL A 660 -27.96 -7.47 1.31
CA VAL A 660 -27.93 -7.66 -0.15
C VAL A 660 -27.86 -6.30 -0.84
N GLY A 661 -26.82 -6.08 -1.64
CA GLY A 661 -26.78 -5.05 -2.67
C GLY A 661 -27.74 -5.39 -3.82
N LEU A 662 -28.51 -4.41 -4.26
CA LEU A 662 -29.57 -4.60 -5.25
C LEU A 662 -29.11 -4.33 -6.67
N SER A 663 -27.81 -4.06 -6.89
CA SER A 663 -27.30 -3.57 -8.17
C SER A 663 -28.14 -2.38 -8.66
N ALA A 664 -28.30 -2.23 -9.97
CA ALA A 664 -29.11 -1.17 -10.57
C ALA A 664 -30.65 -1.32 -10.36
N ALA A 665 -31.12 -2.26 -9.53
CA ALA A 665 -32.55 -2.46 -9.31
C ALA A 665 -33.17 -1.32 -8.50
N ALA A 666 -34.25 -0.73 -9.03
CA ALA A 666 -34.99 0.34 -8.36
C ALA A 666 -36.08 -0.16 -7.39
N THR A 667 -36.35 -1.47 -7.37
CA THR A 667 -37.40 -2.11 -6.55
C THR A 667 -36.95 -3.48 -6.06
N VAL A 668 -37.40 -3.85 -4.87
CA VAL A 668 -37.35 -5.24 -4.39
C VAL A 668 -38.66 -5.92 -4.80
N ASP A 669 -38.59 -6.91 -5.69
CA ASP A 669 -39.78 -7.61 -6.21
C ASP A 669 -40.36 -8.53 -5.13
N SER A 670 -39.50 -9.28 -4.43
CA SER A 670 -39.87 -10.05 -3.24
C SER A 670 -38.65 -10.53 -2.46
N ILE A 671 -38.82 -10.75 -1.17
CA ILE A 671 -37.86 -11.49 -0.33
C ILE A 671 -38.51 -12.79 0.10
N THR A 672 -37.92 -13.93 -0.26
CA THR A 672 -38.37 -15.27 0.14
C THR A 672 -37.43 -15.81 1.20
N VAL A 673 -37.98 -16.23 2.35
CA VAL A 673 -37.21 -16.85 3.43
C VAL A 673 -37.62 -18.31 3.54
N TYR A 674 -36.64 -19.20 3.46
CA TYR A 674 -36.74 -20.62 3.74
C TYR A 674 -36.27 -20.82 5.17
N TRP A 675 -37.21 -21.14 6.05
CA TRP A 675 -36.95 -21.29 7.47
C TRP A 675 -36.64 -22.76 7.82
N PRO A 676 -35.86 -23.02 8.89
CA PRO A 676 -35.61 -24.38 9.42
C PRO A 676 -36.91 -25.15 9.61
N GLY A 677 -36.98 -26.45 9.37
CA GLY A 677 -38.25 -27.21 9.51
C GLY A 677 -39.25 -27.00 8.36
N GLY A 678 -38.84 -26.31 7.28
CA GLY A 678 -39.52 -26.36 5.98
C GLY A 678 -40.59 -25.29 5.72
N VAL A 679 -40.80 -24.34 6.63
CA VAL A 679 -41.71 -23.20 6.39
C VAL A 679 -41.06 -22.25 5.38
N VAL A 680 -41.86 -21.72 4.45
CA VAL A 680 -41.41 -20.73 3.46
C VAL A 680 -42.33 -19.52 3.52
N THR A 681 -41.77 -18.34 3.75
CA THR A 681 -42.50 -17.07 3.73
C THR A 681 -42.04 -16.21 2.56
N LYS A 682 -42.96 -15.47 1.95
CA LYS A 682 -42.67 -14.52 0.87
C LYS A 682 -43.19 -13.13 1.23
N HIS A 683 -42.28 -12.17 1.23
CA HIS A 683 -42.51 -10.77 1.59
C HIS A 683 -42.44 -9.88 0.34
N THR A 684 -43.31 -8.88 0.24
CA THR A 684 -43.40 -7.94 -0.88
C THR A 684 -43.63 -6.52 -0.35
N GLY A 685 -43.43 -5.49 -1.17
CA GLY A 685 -43.60 -4.10 -0.73
C GLY A 685 -42.47 -3.58 0.15
N ILE A 686 -41.32 -4.28 0.17
CA ILE A 686 -40.11 -3.83 0.84
C ILE A 686 -39.45 -2.74 -0.03
N ALA A 687 -39.18 -1.58 0.55
CA ALA A 687 -38.49 -0.51 -0.15
C ALA A 687 -36.99 -0.85 -0.29
N PRO A 688 -36.33 -0.48 -1.39
CA PRO A 688 -34.87 -0.43 -1.43
C PRO A 688 -34.32 0.47 -0.31
N HIS A 689 -33.07 0.24 0.06
CA HIS A 689 -32.34 0.96 1.11
C HIS A 689 -33.05 0.95 2.46
N SER A 690 -33.59 -0.21 2.87
CA SER A 690 -34.34 -0.34 4.12
C SER A 690 -33.74 -1.42 5.03
N TYR A 691 -33.99 -1.26 6.34
CA TYR A 691 -33.70 -2.27 7.35
C TYR A 691 -35.01 -2.83 7.91
N VAL A 692 -35.30 -4.09 7.58
CA VAL A 692 -36.58 -4.74 7.88
C VAL A 692 -36.40 -6.00 8.71
N GLU A 693 -37.36 -6.25 9.59
CA GLU A 693 -37.53 -7.54 10.24
C GLU A 693 -38.51 -8.37 9.41
N LEU A 694 -38.14 -9.60 9.08
CA LEU A 694 -39.02 -10.57 8.45
C LEU A 694 -39.32 -11.69 9.45
N VAL A 695 -40.60 -11.99 9.62
CA VAL A 695 -41.06 -12.93 10.64
C VAL A 695 -41.54 -14.24 9.99
N SER A 696 -41.31 -15.37 10.66
CA SER A 696 -41.68 -16.71 10.15
C SER A 696 -43.19 -16.95 10.04
N ASP A 697 -44.03 -16.09 10.60
CA ASP A 697 -45.49 -16.05 10.40
C ASP A 697 -45.93 -15.36 9.09
N GLY A 698 -44.97 -14.81 8.33
CA GLY A 698 -45.21 -14.12 7.06
C GLY A 698 -45.42 -12.61 7.19
N THR A 699 -45.28 -12.04 8.39
CA THR A 699 -45.30 -10.59 8.58
C THR A 699 -43.92 -9.95 8.37
N SER A 700 -43.91 -8.67 7.98
CA SER A 700 -42.70 -7.87 7.89
C SER A 700 -42.92 -6.51 8.54
N ARG A 701 -41.87 -5.98 9.17
CA ARG A 701 -41.88 -4.63 9.76
C ARG A 701 -40.60 -3.89 9.43
N LEU A 702 -40.70 -2.59 9.23
CA LEU A 702 -39.53 -1.72 9.22
C LEU A 702 -38.97 -1.67 10.65
N ILE A 703 -37.71 -2.05 10.85
CA ILE A 703 -37.03 -1.92 12.15
C ILE A 703 -36.77 -0.44 12.39
N MET A 704 -36.07 0.18 11.44
CA MET A 704 -35.79 1.60 11.46
C MET A 704 -35.47 2.11 10.05
N PRO A 705 -35.68 3.41 9.78
CA PRO A 705 -35.30 3.98 8.50
C PRO A 705 -33.79 4.22 8.47
N LEU A 706 -33.11 3.68 7.45
CA LEU A 706 -31.68 3.92 7.21
C LEU A 706 -31.42 5.38 6.81
N ARG A 707 -30.23 5.89 7.15
CA ARG A 707 -29.76 7.21 6.69
C ARG A 707 -29.66 7.21 5.17
N PRO A 708 -29.88 8.36 4.50
CA PRO A 708 -29.70 8.42 3.06
C PRO A 708 -28.22 8.26 2.70
N VAL A 709 -27.92 7.55 1.61
CA VAL A 709 -26.54 7.36 1.15
C VAL A 709 -26.34 8.03 -0.20
N ASN A 710 -25.20 8.69 -0.38
CA ASN A 710 -24.82 9.25 -1.67
C ASN A 710 -24.33 8.12 -2.59
N LEU A 711 -24.70 8.17 -3.87
CA LEU A 711 -24.26 7.18 -4.87
C LEU A 711 -23.40 7.83 -5.96
N ARG A 712 -23.84 8.97 -6.50
CA ARG A 712 -23.14 9.70 -7.58
C ARG A 712 -23.41 11.20 -7.52
N PRO A 713 -22.47 12.09 -7.91
CA PRO A 713 -21.07 11.81 -8.24
C PRO A 713 -20.27 11.29 -7.04
N ALA A 714 -19.40 10.32 -7.29
CA ALA A 714 -18.62 9.67 -6.23
C ALA A 714 -17.79 10.68 -5.43
N ARG A 715 -17.54 10.37 -4.16
CA ARG A 715 -16.69 11.18 -3.27
C ARG A 715 -15.32 11.41 -3.90
N GLY A 716 -14.86 12.66 -3.89
CA GLY A 716 -13.58 13.07 -4.46
C GLY A 716 -13.52 13.09 -5.99
N SER A 717 -14.64 12.85 -6.70
CA SER A 717 -14.65 12.88 -8.17
C SER A 717 -14.19 14.22 -8.73
N VAL A 718 -13.38 14.19 -9.79
CA VAL A 718 -12.86 15.35 -10.51
C VAL A 718 -13.26 15.28 -11.98
N GLY A 719 -13.38 16.43 -12.64
CA GLY A 719 -13.84 16.47 -14.03
C GLY A 719 -15.33 16.17 -14.16
N VAL A 720 -16.11 16.35 -13.09
CA VAL A 720 -17.58 16.19 -13.13
C VAL A 720 -18.15 17.21 -14.12
N ALA A 721 -19.09 16.77 -14.96
CA ALA A 721 -19.70 17.64 -15.95
C ALA A 721 -20.46 18.80 -15.28
N SER A 722 -20.53 19.96 -15.95
CA SER A 722 -21.28 21.12 -15.42
C SER A 722 -22.78 20.84 -15.27
N THR A 723 -23.30 19.84 -15.98
CA THR A 723 -24.64 19.28 -15.78
C THR A 723 -24.45 17.79 -15.49
N ASP A 724 -24.74 17.35 -14.27
CA ASP A 724 -24.64 15.94 -13.90
C ASP A 724 -25.76 15.55 -12.92
N ASP A 725 -25.93 14.25 -12.77
CA ASP A 725 -26.90 13.66 -11.87
C ASP A 725 -26.32 13.46 -10.49
N PHE A 726 -26.99 14.03 -9.50
CA PHE A 726 -26.84 13.70 -8.10
C PHE A 726 -27.81 12.59 -7.77
N VAL A 727 -27.29 11.48 -7.26
CA VAL A 727 -27.96 10.18 -7.11
C VAL A 727 -27.74 9.70 -5.70
N TRP A 728 -28.78 9.23 -5.03
CA TRP A 728 -28.75 8.78 -3.65
C TRP A 728 -29.74 7.63 -3.41
N ALA A 729 -29.55 6.89 -2.33
CA ALA A 729 -30.52 5.90 -1.86
C ALA A 729 -31.19 6.35 -0.56
N THR A 730 -32.44 5.94 -0.34
CA THR A 730 -33.25 6.32 0.84
C THR A 730 -34.23 5.22 1.21
N SER A 731 -34.46 5.04 2.51
CA SER A 731 -35.34 4.01 3.08
C SER A 731 -36.84 4.23 2.87
N SER A 732 -37.26 5.39 2.36
CA SER A 732 -38.69 5.68 2.14
C SER A 732 -38.90 6.57 0.92
N ALA A 733 -40.10 6.54 0.37
CA ALA A 733 -40.53 7.52 -0.64
C ALA A 733 -40.73 8.94 -0.06
N SER A 734 -40.36 9.18 1.21
CA SER A 734 -40.49 10.48 1.83
C SER A 734 -39.62 11.51 1.11
N PRO A 735 -40.06 12.78 1.02
CA PRO A 735 -39.29 13.77 0.31
C PRO A 735 -37.93 14.03 0.97
N VAL A 736 -36.89 14.18 0.17
CA VAL A 736 -35.55 14.55 0.63
C VAL A 736 -35.18 15.99 0.25
N ARG A 737 -34.16 16.51 0.92
CA ARG A 737 -33.49 17.77 0.61
C ARG A 737 -32.06 17.51 0.13
N LEU A 738 -31.73 17.96 -1.07
CA LEU A 738 -30.36 17.96 -1.59
C LEU A 738 -29.71 19.31 -1.29
N GLU A 739 -28.54 19.28 -0.64
CA GLU A 739 -27.74 20.46 -0.31
C GLU A 739 -26.39 20.40 -1.04
N ILE A 740 -26.05 21.46 -1.77
CA ILE A 740 -24.75 21.59 -2.46
C ILE A 740 -24.11 22.93 -2.07
N THR A 741 -22.91 22.85 -1.49
CA THR A 741 -22.19 23.98 -0.90
C THR A 741 -20.81 24.14 -1.55
N PRO A 742 -20.48 25.29 -2.17
CA PRO A 742 -19.12 25.55 -2.64
C PRO A 742 -18.17 25.68 -1.47
N ARG A 743 -16.98 25.07 -1.58
CA ARG A 743 -15.97 25.18 -0.51
C ARG A 743 -15.37 26.57 -0.35
N SER A 744 -15.51 27.46 -1.35
CA SER A 744 -15.12 28.86 -1.25
C SER A 744 -16.02 29.69 -0.31
N THR A 745 -17.24 29.20 -0.03
CA THR A 745 -18.23 29.87 0.84
C THR A 745 -18.92 28.84 1.73
N PRO A 746 -18.21 28.24 2.72
CA PRO A 746 -18.70 27.09 3.48
C PRO A 746 -19.90 27.39 4.39
N SER A 747 -20.27 28.66 4.56
CA SER A 747 -21.34 29.11 5.44
C SER A 747 -22.75 29.09 4.81
N SER A 748 -22.89 28.84 3.50
CA SER A 748 -24.22 28.76 2.86
C SER A 748 -24.20 27.88 1.60
N PRO A 749 -25.17 26.98 1.41
CA PRO A 749 -25.29 26.20 0.18
C PRO A 749 -25.64 27.11 -1.00
N VAL A 750 -25.10 26.81 -2.18
CA VAL A 750 -25.46 27.49 -3.43
C VAL A 750 -26.74 26.90 -4.04
N ILE A 751 -27.00 25.61 -3.80
CA ILE A 751 -28.24 24.95 -4.23
C ILE A 751 -28.84 24.18 -3.07
N ILE A 752 -30.10 24.49 -2.78
CA ILE A 752 -31.00 23.65 -1.98
C ILE A 752 -32.16 23.25 -2.89
N ARG A 753 -32.44 21.94 -2.98
CA ARG A 753 -33.66 21.41 -3.60
C ARG A 753 -34.43 20.66 -2.53
N GLU A 754 -35.63 21.13 -2.23
CA GLU A 754 -36.50 20.54 -1.21
C GLU A 754 -37.59 19.68 -1.83
N ASN A 755 -38.17 18.82 -1.00
CA ASN A 755 -39.30 17.96 -1.33
C ASN A 755 -39.07 17.08 -2.57
N LEU A 756 -37.82 16.63 -2.77
CA LEU A 756 -37.49 15.73 -3.87
C LEU A 756 -38.04 14.34 -3.55
N THR A 757 -38.99 13.90 -4.38
CA THR A 757 -39.52 12.53 -4.33
C THR A 757 -38.82 11.72 -5.42
N GLY A 758 -37.78 10.97 -5.05
CA GLY A 758 -36.97 10.18 -5.98
C GLY A 758 -35.55 9.93 -5.47
N TRP A 759 -34.75 9.29 -6.31
CA TRP A 759 -33.36 8.88 -6.02
C TRP A 759 -32.32 9.70 -6.82
N ARG A 760 -32.77 10.73 -7.56
CA ARG A 760 -31.94 11.51 -8.48
C ARG A 760 -32.42 12.96 -8.61
N ALA A 761 -31.47 13.88 -8.76
CA ALA A 761 -31.69 15.23 -9.26
C ALA A 761 -30.55 15.64 -10.21
N THR A 762 -30.90 16.12 -11.40
CA THR A 762 -29.93 16.72 -12.33
C THR A 762 -29.68 18.17 -11.95
N ILE A 763 -28.42 18.54 -11.76
CA ILE A 763 -28.04 19.86 -11.27
C ILE A 763 -27.01 20.50 -12.21
N ASP A 764 -27.19 21.79 -12.48
CA ASP A 764 -26.22 22.63 -13.16
C ASP A 764 -25.32 23.34 -12.14
N LEU A 765 -24.01 23.13 -12.24
CA LEU A 765 -23.00 23.74 -11.39
C LEU A 765 -21.91 24.42 -12.24
N PRO A 766 -21.49 25.65 -11.90
CA PRO A 766 -20.31 26.25 -12.51
C PRO A 766 -19.04 25.51 -12.07
N PRO A 767 -17.93 25.60 -12.84
CA PRO A 767 -16.66 24.97 -12.47
C PRO A 767 -16.21 25.37 -11.06
N GLY A 768 -15.79 24.41 -10.27
CA GLY A 768 -15.38 24.65 -8.88
C GLY A 768 -15.46 23.41 -7.99
N LEU A 769 -15.02 23.58 -6.74
CA LEU A 769 -15.03 22.57 -5.70
C LEU A 769 -16.27 22.70 -4.82
N TYR A 770 -17.07 21.64 -4.76
CA TYR A 770 -18.31 21.58 -4.01
C TYR A 770 -18.27 20.45 -3.00
N ASP A 771 -19.04 20.63 -1.94
CA ASP A 771 -19.51 19.56 -1.10
C ASP A 771 -21.01 19.38 -1.29
N TRP A 772 -21.51 18.15 -1.15
CA TRP A 772 -22.93 17.85 -1.23
C TRP A 772 -23.34 16.78 -0.23
N LYS A 773 -24.62 16.80 0.13
CA LYS A 773 -25.27 15.79 0.98
C LYS A 773 -26.77 15.74 0.72
N VAL A 774 -27.38 14.63 1.10
CA VAL A 774 -28.83 14.44 1.09
C VAL A 774 -29.33 14.38 2.52
N VAL A 775 -30.41 15.10 2.81
CA VAL A 775 -31.07 15.13 4.11
C VAL A 775 -32.47 14.58 3.96
N SER A 776 -32.84 13.66 4.84
CA SER A 776 -34.17 13.06 4.91
C SER A 776 -34.71 13.14 6.34
N ALA A 777 -35.90 12.59 6.58
CA ALA A 777 -36.43 12.44 7.93
C ALA A 777 -35.61 11.46 8.81
N SER A 778 -34.85 10.54 8.21
CA SER A 778 -34.03 9.57 8.93
C SER A 778 -32.64 10.07 9.31
N GLY A 779 -32.23 11.23 8.78
CA GLY A 779 -30.93 11.83 9.06
C GLY A 779 -30.34 12.48 7.82
N GLU A 780 -29.03 12.68 7.83
CA GLU A 780 -28.28 13.18 6.69
C GLU A 780 -27.26 12.16 6.22
N SER A 781 -27.01 12.17 4.91
CA SER A 781 -25.94 11.41 4.31
C SER A 781 -24.60 12.00 4.72
N ASP A 782 -23.58 11.19 4.57
CA ASP A 782 -22.22 11.64 4.62
C ASP A 782 -21.96 12.80 3.63
N LYS A 783 -21.12 13.75 4.02
CA LYS A 783 -20.79 14.90 3.17
C LYS A 783 -19.73 14.49 2.16
N TRP A 784 -20.07 14.52 0.87
CA TRP A 784 -19.18 14.15 -0.22
C TRP A 784 -18.67 15.39 -0.95
N SER A 785 -17.44 15.35 -1.44
CA SER A 785 -16.84 16.46 -2.19
C SER A 785 -16.63 16.08 -3.64
N LEU A 786 -16.72 17.04 -4.56
CA LEU A 786 -16.44 16.85 -5.98
C LEU A 786 -15.91 18.12 -6.62
N HIS A 787 -15.18 17.99 -7.72
CA HIS A 787 -14.74 19.10 -8.55
C HIS A 787 -15.43 19.08 -9.92
N VAL A 788 -16.21 20.12 -10.19
CA VAL A 788 -16.85 20.35 -11.51
C VAL A 788 -15.80 20.90 -12.47
N GLY A 789 -15.60 20.22 -13.58
CA GLY A 789 -14.49 20.46 -14.51
C GLY A 789 -13.12 20.00 -13.96
N ASP A 790 -12.08 20.18 -14.77
CA ASP A 790 -10.70 19.87 -14.37
C ASP A 790 -10.21 20.89 -13.31
N PRO A 791 -9.61 20.44 -12.18
CA PRO A 791 -9.06 21.35 -11.19
C PRO A 791 -7.84 22.10 -11.72
N VAL A 792 -7.74 23.39 -11.39
CA VAL A 792 -6.57 24.22 -11.73
C VAL A 792 -5.51 24.06 -10.63
N PRO A 793 -4.28 23.64 -10.95
CA PRO A 793 -3.20 23.54 -9.95
C PRO A 793 -2.86 24.91 -9.34
N ALA A 794 -2.20 24.95 -8.17
CA ALA A 794 -1.68 26.18 -7.60
C ALA A 794 -0.61 26.82 -8.51
N LEU A 795 -0.49 28.15 -8.50
CA LEU A 795 0.50 28.82 -9.34
C LEU A 795 1.94 28.46 -8.91
N PRO A 796 2.79 27.88 -9.79
CA PRO A 796 4.16 27.53 -9.42
C PRO A 796 5.05 28.77 -9.24
N ARG A 797 6.01 28.69 -8.32
CA ARG A 797 7.00 29.75 -8.05
C ARG A 797 8.38 29.34 -8.53
N VAL A 798 9.00 30.16 -9.38
CA VAL A 798 10.41 29.96 -9.75
C VAL A 798 11.31 30.13 -8.52
N LEU A 799 12.16 29.14 -8.26
CA LEU A 799 13.09 29.10 -7.12
C LEU A 799 14.51 29.45 -7.55
N GLN A 800 14.96 28.95 -8.70
CA GLN A 800 16.28 29.25 -9.27
C GLN A 800 16.22 29.37 -10.80
N PRO A 801 16.98 30.30 -11.40
CA PRO A 801 17.79 31.33 -10.75
C PRO A 801 16.94 32.32 -9.92
N ALA A 802 17.55 32.99 -8.95
CA ALA A 802 16.83 33.96 -8.13
C ALA A 802 16.36 35.14 -8.99
N LEU A 803 15.24 35.76 -8.59
CA LEU A 803 14.70 36.92 -9.29
C LEU A 803 15.75 38.04 -9.34
N SER A 804 16.04 38.52 -10.54
CA SER A 804 17.01 39.58 -10.83
C SER A 804 18.46 39.24 -10.52
N ASP A 805 18.82 37.95 -10.42
CA ASP A 805 20.23 37.54 -10.28
C ASP A 805 21.03 37.99 -11.50
N THR A 806 22.14 38.69 -11.28
CA THR A 806 23.00 39.24 -12.34
C THR A 806 24.24 38.39 -12.64
N SER A 807 24.40 37.26 -11.94
CA SER A 807 25.62 36.46 -11.90
C SER A 807 25.37 34.97 -12.13
N VAL A 808 24.42 34.65 -13.01
CA VAL A 808 24.04 33.25 -13.27
C VAL A 808 25.06 32.59 -14.22
N PRO A 809 25.50 31.34 -13.96
CA PRO A 809 26.31 30.59 -14.91
C PRO A 809 25.65 30.39 -16.27
N THR A 810 26.45 30.33 -17.34
CA THR A 810 25.97 30.05 -18.70
C THR A 810 25.40 28.64 -18.84
N ALA A 811 25.86 27.68 -18.03
CA ALA A 811 25.22 26.38 -17.86
C ALA A 811 24.48 26.37 -16.51
N THR A 812 23.15 26.36 -16.54
CA THR A 812 22.32 26.49 -15.33
C THR A 812 21.07 25.60 -15.40
N VAL A 813 20.39 25.46 -14.25
CA VAL A 813 19.16 24.69 -14.11
C VAL A 813 18.06 25.64 -13.65
N LEU A 814 16.92 25.61 -14.33
CA LEU A 814 15.71 26.27 -13.87
C LEU A 814 15.03 25.36 -12.84
N ARG A 815 14.73 25.86 -11.64
CA ARG A 815 13.99 25.14 -10.60
C ARG A 815 12.77 25.93 -10.17
N TRP A 816 11.68 25.23 -9.85
CA TRP A 816 10.44 25.84 -9.36
C TRP A 816 9.81 25.03 -8.25
N SER A 817 8.87 25.62 -7.52
CA SER A 817 8.09 24.93 -6.50
C SER A 817 7.15 23.94 -7.15
N SER A 818 6.93 22.79 -6.52
CA SER A 818 5.80 21.94 -6.87
C SER A 818 4.50 22.75 -6.73
N SER A 819 3.59 22.50 -7.66
CA SER A 819 2.24 23.01 -7.64
C SER A 819 1.34 21.95 -6.99
N THR A 820 0.59 22.37 -5.97
CA THR A 820 -0.38 21.52 -5.25
C THR A 820 -1.80 21.90 -5.64
N TYR A 821 -2.79 21.12 -5.22
CA TYR A 821 -4.20 21.39 -5.48
C TYR A 821 -4.89 21.80 -4.19
N SER A 822 -5.97 22.56 -4.33
CA SER A 822 -6.87 22.92 -3.22
C SER A 822 -7.72 21.75 -2.71
N ILE A 823 -7.65 20.60 -3.39
CA ILE A 823 -8.29 19.34 -3.00
C ILE A 823 -7.20 18.35 -2.58
N PRO A 824 -7.39 17.61 -1.47
CA PRO A 824 -6.56 16.48 -1.13
C PRO A 824 -6.68 15.40 -2.21
N GLY A 825 -5.53 14.98 -2.74
CA GLY A 825 -5.41 13.99 -3.79
C GLY A 825 -4.02 14.11 -4.40
N ALA A 826 -3.39 13.00 -4.75
CA ALA A 826 -2.21 13.07 -5.59
C ALA A 826 -2.73 13.42 -6.99
N PHE A 827 -2.11 14.39 -7.67
CA PHE A 827 -2.50 14.89 -9.00
C PHE A 827 -1.24 15.12 -9.85
N THR A 828 -1.16 14.54 -11.05
CA THR A 828 0.00 14.66 -11.93
C THR A 828 -0.02 16.02 -12.58
N THR A 829 0.84 16.89 -12.08
CA THR A 829 0.97 18.26 -12.59
C THR A 829 2.06 18.30 -13.64
N SER A 830 1.69 18.72 -14.84
CA SER A 830 2.64 18.99 -15.90
C SER A 830 3.02 20.47 -15.89
N TYR A 831 4.28 20.79 -16.20
CA TYR A 831 4.72 22.18 -16.31
C TYR A 831 5.08 22.54 -17.74
N ARG A 832 4.71 23.75 -18.14
CA ARG A 832 5.14 24.38 -19.40
C ARG A 832 6.07 25.54 -19.08
N VAL A 833 7.27 25.50 -19.66
CA VAL A 833 8.36 26.46 -19.38
C VAL A 833 8.64 27.31 -20.62
N ARG A 834 8.65 28.64 -20.45
CA ARG A 834 9.02 29.60 -21.48
C ARG A 834 10.27 30.35 -21.07
N LEU A 835 11.25 30.47 -21.97
CA LEU A 835 12.47 31.26 -21.77
C LEU A 835 12.82 32.07 -23.03
N TRP A 836 13.12 33.35 -22.87
CA TRP A 836 13.52 34.22 -23.98
C TRP A 836 14.62 35.22 -23.60
N SER A 837 15.38 35.64 -24.61
CA SER A 837 16.45 36.64 -24.47
C SER A 837 15.92 38.03 -24.78
N MET A 838 16.32 39.03 -23.98
CA MET A 838 15.95 40.42 -24.26
C MET A 838 16.68 40.99 -25.49
N ALA A 839 17.85 40.44 -25.83
CA ALA A 839 18.67 40.93 -26.93
C ALA A 839 18.07 40.61 -28.31
N THR A 840 17.46 39.43 -28.45
CA THR A 840 16.89 38.97 -29.73
C THR A 840 15.36 39.14 -29.79
N LYS A 841 14.70 39.36 -28.63
CA LYS A 841 13.24 39.37 -28.46
C LYS A 841 12.54 38.12 -29.03
N THR A 842 13.29 37.07 -29.31
CA THR A 842 12.82 35.77 -29.78
C THR A 842 12.89 34.76 -28.64
N PRO A 843 11.89 33.87 -28.50
CA PRO A 843 11.98 32.76 -27.56
C PRO A 843 13.18 31.90 -27.92
N LEU A 844 14.13 31.77 -26.99
CA LEU A 844 15.32 30.94 -27.17
C LEU A 844 14.93 29.46 -27.09
N MET A 845 13.86 29.17 -26.35
CA MET A 845 13.29 27.85 -26.14
C MET A 845 11.82 27.98 -25.71
N VAL A 846 10.91 27.33 -26.44
CA VAL A 846 9.60 26.93 -25.94
C VAL A 846 9.70 25.44 -25.68
N VAL A 847 9.96 25.05 -24.44
CA VAL A 847 9.83 23.65 -24.05
C VAL A 847 8.34 23.40 -23.88
N ASP A 848 7.74 22.86 -24.93
CA ASP A 848 6.36 22.35 -24.89
C ASP A 848 6.34 20.91 -24.39
N THR A 849 7.15 20.63 -23.38
CA THR A 849 7.37 19.29 -22.87
C THR A 849 6.71 19.22 -21.51
N VAL A 850 5.90 18.20 -21.32
CA VAL A 850 5.40 17.77 -20.02
C VAL A 850 6.62 17.38 -19.19
N VAL A 851 7.12 18.30 -18.38
CA VAL A 851 8.09 17.99 -17.32
C VAL A 851 7.27 17.65 -16.08
N SER A 852 7.34 16.41 -15.60
CA SER A 852 6.77 15.99 -14.32
C SER A 852 7.66 16.37 -13.14
N ASP A 853 8.94 16.67 -13.43
CA ASP A 853 9.93 17.11 -12.45
C ASP A 853 9.84 18.64 -12.18
N THR A 854 10.39 19.08 -11.05
CA THR A 854 10.40 20.51 -10.62
C THR A 854 11.68 21.24 -11.03
N SER A 855 12.41 20.66 -11.98
CA SER A 855 13.63 21.23 -12.51
C SER A 855 13.82 20.93 -13.99
N LEU A 856 14.52 21.83 -14.69
CA LEU A 856 14.86 21.69 -16.10
C LEU A 856 16.28 22.21 -16.33
N THR A 857 17.17 21.33 -16.78
CA THR A 857 18.51 21.73 -17.24
C THR A 857 18.39 22.55 -18.51
N LEU A 858 18.85 23.80 -18.47
CA LEU A 858 18.80 24.68 -19.63
C LEU A 858 19.94 24.37 -20.60
N PRO A 859 19.75 24.62 -21.91
CA PRO A 859 20.87 24.62 -22.85
C PRO A 859 21.87 25.70 -22.45
N THR A 860 23.14 25.55 -22.84
CA THR A 860 24.17 26.56 -22.56
C THR A 860 23.74 27.92 -23.11
N LEU A 861 23.55 28.88 -22.20
CA LEU A 861 23.05 30.22 -22.47
C LEU A 861 24.18 31.15 -22.91
N THR A 862 23.85 32.16 -23.72
CA THR A 862 24.79 33.20 -24.12
C THR A 862 25.25 34.00 -22.89
N ALA A 863 26.56 34.23 -22.77
CA ALA A 863 27.15 35.02 -21.69
C ALA A 863 26.69 36.50 -21.73
N SER A 864 26.76 37.20 -20.59
CA SER A 864 26.41 38.63 -20.44
C SER A 864 25.02 39.03 -20.94
N THR A 865 24.07 38.09 -20.99
CA THR A 865 22.76 38.28 -21.63
C THR A 865 21.64 38.25 -20.60
N GLN A 866 20.66 39.14 -20.74
CA GLN A 866 19.45 39.17 -19.90
C GLN A 866 18.41 38.19 -20.45
N PHE A 867 17.95 37.28 -19.60
CA PHE A 867 16.89 36.31 -19.88
C PHE A 867 15.66 36.58 -19.03
N PHE A 868 14.51 36.18 -19.57
CA PHE A 868 13.22 36.17 -18.90
C PHE A 868 12.56 34.82 -19.07
N GLY A 869 11.83 34.38 -18.05
CA GLY A 869 11.06 33.15 -18.13
C GLY A 869 9.78 33.17 -17.30
N SER A 870 8.85 32.30 -17.69
CA SER A 870 7.64 31.99 -16.94
C SER A 870 7.40 30.49 -16.94
N ILE A 871 6.68 30.03 -15.92
CA ILE A 871 6.28 28.64 -15.75
C ILE A 871 4.78 28.63 -15.48
N ARG A 872 4.08 27.65 -16.03
CA ARG A 872 2.68 27.40 -15.72
C ARG A 872 2.45 25.91 -15.56
N ALA A 873 1.72 25.57 -14.52
CA ALA A 873 1.27 24.24 -14.19
C ALA A 873 -0.05 23.93 -14.91
N SER A 874 -0.26 22.66 -15.26
CA SER A 874 -1.49 22.17 -15.88
C SER A 874 -1.87 20.78 -15.38
N TYR A 875 -3.18 20.52 -15.37
CA TYR A 875 -3.79 19.20 -15.18
C TYR A 875 -4.75 18.95 -16.33
N ARG A 876 -4.53 17.89 -17.11
CA ARG A 876 -5.29 17.60 -18.34
C ARG A 876 -5.44 18.86 -19.22
N SER A 877 -6.65 19.39 -19.34
CA SER A 877 -6.95 20.57 -20.16
C SER A 877 -6.84 21.90 -19.39
N ALA A 878 -6.87 21.88 -18.06
CA ALA A 878 -6.80 23.05 -17.21
C ALA A 878 -5.36 23.53 -17.03
N MET A 879 -5.13 24.84 -17.18
CA MET A 879 -3.82 25.47 -17.00
C MET A 879 -3.90 26.67 -16.06
N THR A 880 -2.86 26.84 -15.26
CA THR A 880 -2.61 28.09 -14.52
C THR A 880 -2.28 29.25 -15.48
N SER A 881 -2.44 30.48 -14.98
CA SER A 881 -1.80 31.65 -15.57
C SER A 881 -0.28 31.50 -15.55
N ASP A 882 0.44 32.28 -16.36
CA ASP A 882 1.90 32.35 -16.26
C ASP A 882 2.33 32.76 -14.83
N SER A 883 3.36 32.11 -14.29
CA SER A 883 4.00 32.52 -13.04
C SER A 883 4.50 33.96 -13.12
N ALA A 884 4.86 34.54 -11.97
CA ALA A 884 5.66 35.76 -11.96
C ALA A 884 6.88 35.61 -12.88
N LEU A 885 7.15 36.67 -13.64
CA LEU A 885 8.25 36.73 -14.60
C LEU A 885 9.57 36.62 -13.84
N VAL A 886 10.34 35.55 -14.05
CA VAL A 886 11.72 35.52 -13.58
C VAL A 886 12.58 36.27 -14.58
N SER A 887 13.47 37.12 -14.09
CA SER A 887 14.51 37.73 -14.91
C SER A 887 15.87 37.43 -14.30
N PHE A 888 16.85 37.12 -15.11
CA PHE A 888 18.22 36.93 -14.65
C PHE A 888 19.22 37.26 -15.76
N ARG A 889 20.46 37.52 -15.38
CA ARG A 889 21.56 37.79 -16.29
C ARG A 889 22.64 36.73 -16.12
N THR A 890 23.08 36.18 -17.25
CA THR A 890 24.26 35.32 -17.25
C THR A 890 25.53 36.14 -17.03
N TYR A 891 26.49 35.62 -16.28
CA TYR A 891 27.78 36.27 -16.12
C TYR A 891 28.59 36.26 -17.44
N GLY A 892 29.50 37.21 -17.58
CA GLY A 892 30.51 37.23 -18.64
C GLY A 892 31.78 36.48 -18.22
N VAL A 893 32.84 36.56 -19.04
CA VAL A 893 34.19 36.14 -18.62
C VAL A 893 34.63 36.96 -17.40
N PRO A 894 35.45 36.40 -16.48
CA PRO A 894 35.78 37.09 -15.24
C PRO A 894 36.53 38.42 -15.49
N PRO A 895 36.30 39.45 -14.66
CA PRO A 895 37.12 40.65 -14.66
C PRO A 895 38.59 40.31 -14.34
N SER A 896 39.52 41.17 -14.78
CA SER A 896 40.93 41.01 -14.48
C SER A 896 41.18 41.13 -12.96
N PRO A 897 41.86 40.17 -12.32
CA PRO A 897 42.37 40.30 -10.97
C PRO A 897 43.32 41.50 -10.82
N LEU A 898 43.56 41.95 -9.58
CA LEU A 898 44.64 42.88 -9.26
C LEU A 898 45.83 42.11 -8.72
N ALA A 899 47.02 42.34 -9.29
CA ALA A 899 48.27 41.81 -8.77
C ALA A 899 48.59 42.44 -7.40
N VAL A 900 48.80 41.63 -6.36
CA VAL A 900 49.05 42.09 -4.99
C VAL A 900 50.50 41.90 -4.60
N PHE A 901 51.07 40.70 -4.81
CA PHE A 901 52.45 40.40 -4.44
C PHE A 901 53.11 39.44 -5.44
N PRO A 902 54.39 39.63 -5.81
CA PRO A 902 55.23 40.80 -5.52
C PRO A 902 54.61 42.09 -6.09
N ALA A 903 54.65 43.16 -5.31
CA ALA A 903 54.12 44.46 -5.72
C ALA A 903 54.91 45.01 -6.93
N ASP A 904 54.26 45.83 -7.75
CA ASP A 904 54.91 46.43 -8.91
C ASP A 904 56.11 47.30 -8.49
N GLY A 905 57.25 47.07 -9.14
CA GLY A 905 58.53 47.70 -8.82
C GLY A 905 59.30 47.09 -7.63
N ALA A 906 58.82 46.01 -7.01
CA ALA A 906 59.49 45.41 -5.86
C ALA A 906 60.90 44.91 -6.19
N THR A 907 61.89 45.25 -5.36
CA THR A 907 63.28 44.78 -5.48
C THR A 907 63.64 43.86 -4.32
N GLY A 908 64.66 43.00 -4.50
CA GLY A 908 65.08 42.06 -3.46
C GLY A 908 64.12 40.86 -3.26
N VAL A 909 63.25 40.58 -4.23
CA VAL A 909 62.29 39.46 -4.15
C VAL A 909 63.04 38.13 -4.21
N THR A 910 62.63 37.14 -3.39
CA THR A 910 63.23 35.80 -3.42
C THR A 910 63.12 35.15 -4.80
N THR A 911 64.03 34.25 -5.15
CA THR A 911 63.99 33.48 -6.41
C THR A 911 62.82 32.50 -6.47
N ARG A 912 62.09 32.25 -5.37
CA ARG A 912 60.82 31.49 -5.35
C ARG A 912 59.67 32.36 -4.82
N PRO A 913 59.24 33.41 -5.56
CA PRO A 913 58.19 34.28 -5.08
C PRO A 913 56.87 33.50 -4.93
N ARG A 914 56.07 33.89 -3.93
CA ARG A 914 54.67 33.48 -3.85
C ARG A 914 53.83 34.59 -4.47
N PHE A 915 53.20 34.32 -5.59
CA PHE A 915 52.33 35.30 -6.23
C PHE A 915 50.97 35.35 -5.52
N GLN A 916 50.40 36.55 -5.38
CA GLN A 916 49.08 36.78 -4.79
C GLN A 916 48.31 37.83 -5.57
N TRP A 917 47.02 37.63 -5.81
CA TRP A 917 46.14 38.57 -6.50
C TRP A 917 44.77 38.70 -5.81
N THR A 918 43.94 39.66 -6.20
CA THR A 918 42.57 39.79 -5.67
C THR A 918 41.62 38.77 -6.30
N ARG A 919 40.53 38.41 -5.60
CA ARG A 919 39.45 37.55 -6.13
C ARG A 919 38.42 38.40 -6.88
N PRO A 920 38.38 38.42 -8.23
CA PRO A 920 37.31 39.11 -8.96
C PRO A 920 36.01 38.29 -8.90
N ALA A 921 34.87 38.97 -9.14
CA ALA A 921 33.56 38.33 -9.16
C ALA A 921 33.45 37.26 -10.28
N ALA A 922 32.58 36.28 -10.10
CA ALA A 922 32.26 35.24 -11.08
C ALA A 922 33.45 34.36 -11.54
N VAL A 923 34.42 34.06 -10.64
CA VAL A 923 35.47 33.04 -10.86
C VAL A 923 35.09 31.73 -10.17
N ASP A 924 34.85 30.67 -10.94
CA ASP A 924 34.44 29.34 -10.46
C ASP A 924 35.29 28.17 -11.03
N LYS A 925 36.24 28.45 -11.93
CA LYS A 925 37.18 27.46 -12.50
C LYS A 925 38.66 27.73 -12.17
N GLY A 926 38.93 28.63 -11.23
CA GLY A 926 40.29 28.97 -10.77
C GLY A 926 40.94 30.09 -11.58
N TYR A 927 42.27 30.14 -11.58
CA TYR A 927 43.07 31.22 -12.14
C TYR A 927 44.22 30.70 -13.01
N GLU A 928 44.72 31.57 -13.87
CA GLU A 928 46.01 31.41 -14.52
C GLU A 928 46.94 32.56 -14.14
N ILE A 929 48.22 32.24 -13.97
CA ILE A 929 49.29 33.21 -13.74
C ILE A 929 50.36 33.03 -14.79
N GLU A 930 50.84 34.15 -15.33
CA GLU A 930 51.86 34.22 -16.34
C GLU A 930 53.05 35.02 -15.82
N VAL A 931 54.26 34.47 -15.96
CA VAL A 931 55.52 35.11 -15.55
C VAL A 931 56.51 35.08 -16.70
N ASP A 932 57.22 36.18 -16.94
CA ASP A 932 58.25 36.29 -17.98
C ASP A 932 59.38 37.25 -17.56
N SER A 933 60.55 37.11 -18.15
CA SER A 933 61.65 38.09 -18.10
C SER A 933 61.48 39.26 -19.08
N LEU A 934 60.56 39.16 -20.04
CA LEU A 934 60.24 40.20 -21.01
C LEU A 934 58.88 40.86 -20.69
N ALA A 935 58.81 42.18 -20.79
CA ALA A 935 57.56 42.92 -20.59
C ALA A 935 56.46 42.55 -21.61
N SER A 936 56.86 42.01 -22.77
CA SER A 936 55.96 41.55 -23.84
C SER A 936 55.36 40.16 -23.59
N PHE A 937 55.81 39.43 -22.55
CA PHE A 937 55.42 38.04 -22.29
C PHE A 937 55.72 37.05 -23.45
N GLY A 938 56.70 37.35 -24.30
CA GLY A 938 57.05 36.52 -25.47
C GLY A 938 57.76 35.19 -25.17
N THR A 939 58.28 34.99 -23.97
CA THR A 939 58.94 33.77 -23.47
C THR A 939 58.31 33.24 -22.19
N SER A 940 57.05 33.59 -21.96
CA SER A 940 56.38 33.43 -20.68
C SER A 940 56.09 31.97 -20.31
N THR A 941 55.85 31.74 -19.03
CA THR A 941 55.31 30.46 -18.53
C THR A 941 53.98 30.72 -17.84
N VAL A 942 52.93 30.02 -18.27
CA VAL A 942 51.59 30.08 -17.66
C VAL A 942 51.39 28.88 -16.72
N ARG A 943 50.84 29.13 -15.53
CA ARG A 943 50.46 28.11 -14.55
C ARG A 943 49.04 28.32 -14.05
N LYS A 944 48.35 27.22 -13.72
CA LYS A 944 47.02 27.26 -13.11
C LYS A 944 47.11 27.31 -11.59
N ALA A 945 46.18 28.01 -10.96
CA ALA A 945 46.01 28.08 -9.52
C ALA A 945 44.54 27.87 -9.16
N GLY A 946 44.28 27.11 -8.10
CA GLY A 946 42.91 26.88 -7.60
C GLY A 946 42.33 28.06 -6.82
N ASP A 947 43.19 28.95 -6.32
CA ASP A 947 42.82 30.08 -5.47
C ASP A 947 43.74 31.29 -5.75
N THR A 948 43.61 32.39 -4.99
CA THR A 948 44.27 33.68 -5.23
C THR A 948 45.76 33.76 -4.89
N SER A 949 46.44 32.62 -4.74
CA SER A 949 47.89 32.59 -4.54
C SER A 949 48.55 31.36 -5.15
N LEU A 950 49.80 31.53 -5.61
CA LEU A 950 50.62 30.45 -6.15
C LEU A 950 52.10 30.62 -5.79
N ALA A 951 52.70 29.59 -5.18
CA ALA A 951 54.15 29.55 -5.00
C ALA A 951 54.86 29.15 -6.31
N TRP A 952 55.87 29.92 -6.72
CA TRP A 952 56.57 29.68 -7.98
C TRP A 952 57.69 28.64 -7.85
N THR A 953 57.64 27.61 -8.68
CA THR A 953 58.65 26.56 -8.79
C THR A 953 58.78 26.13 -10.25
N PRO A 954 59.97 25.94 -10.84
CA PRO A 954 61.32 26.07 -10.27
C PRO A 954 61.75 27.53 -10.01
N PRO A 955 62.85 27.76 -9.27
CA PRO A 955 63.29 29.11 -8.92
C PRO A 955 63.64 29.96 -10.15
N LEU A 956 63.34 31.25 -10.06
CA LEU A 956 63.74 32.31 -10.99
C LEU A 956 65.24 32.62 -10.85
N LYS A 957 65.85 33.22 -11.87
CA LYS A 957 67.27 33.61 -11.83
C LYS A 957 67.44 34.81 -10.90
N ALA A 958 68.48 34.78 -10.07
CA ALA A 958 68.84 35.87 -9.16
C ALA A 958 69.27 37.14 -9.91
N GLY A 959 69.05 38.31 -9.32
CA GLY A 959 69.43 39.61 -9.87
C GLY A 959 68.75 40.00 -11.19
N ARG A 960 67.59 39.40 -11.53
CA ARG A 960 66.88 39.66 -12.79
C ARG A 960 65.50 40.25 -12.56
N THR A 961 65.08 41.11 -13.48
CA THR A 961 63.72 41.64 -13.52
C THR A 961 62.78 40.67 -14.24
N TYR A 962 61.62 40.45 -13.65
CA TYR A 962 60.53 39.65 -14.15
C TYR A 962 59.23 40.46 -14.15
N TYR A 963 58.33 40.12 -15.07
CA TYR A 963 56.98 40.64 -15.21
C TYR A 963 56.00 39.51 -14.96
N TRP A 964 54.90 39.79 -14.25
CA TRP A 964 53.88 38.79 -13.97
C TRP A 964 52.48 39.38 -14.01
N ARG A 965 51.50 38.53 -14.35
CA ARG A 965 50.07 38.88 -14.39
C ARG A 965 49.21 37.66 -14.13
N ALA A 966 47.98 37.87 -13.63
CA ALA A 966 47.02 36.81 -13.34
C ALA A 966 45.66 37.05 -14.01
N ARG A 967 44.90 35.99 -14.33
CA ARG A 967 43.53 36.07 -14.86
C ARG A 967 42.62 35.02 -14.23
N GLY A 968 41.34 35.34 -14.09
CA GLY A 968 40.32 34.40 -13.60
C GLY A 968 39.72 33.54 -14.73
N LEU A 969 39.21 32.37 -14.36
CA LEU A 969 38.52 31.43 -15.26
C LEU A 969 37.10 31.15 -14.75
N ASN A 970 36.14 31.08 -15.67
CA ASN A 970 34.78 30.59 -15.37
C ASN A 970 34.16 29.81 -16.53
N LEU A 971 32.90 29.37 -16.38
CA LEU A 971 32.18 28.63 -17.44
C LEU A 971 31.87 29.46 -18.69
N ALA A 972 31.92 30.80 -18.63
CA ALA A 972 31.77 31.67 -19.80
C ALA A 972 33.10 31.82 -20.56
N GLY A 973 34.23 31.43 -19.96
CA GLY A 973 35.54 31.38 -20.59
C GLY A 973 36.65 32.00 -19.74
N THR A 974 37.71 32.43 -20.42
CA THR A 974 38.94 32.94 -19.80
C THR A 974 38.91 34.46 -19.70
N GLY A 975 39.13 34.99 -18.49
CA GLY A 975 39.14 36.42 -18.21
C GLY A 975 40.37 37.15 -18.78
N GLN A 976 40.36 38.47 -18.69
CA GLN A 976 41.50 39.29 -19.08
C GLN A 976 42.64 39.16 -18.06
N TRP A 977 43.88 39.29 -18.55
CA TRP A 977 45.04 39.40 -17.67
C TRP A 977 44.96 40.67 -16.83
N SER A 978 45.43 40.60 -15.59
CA SER A 978 45.75 41.78 -14.78
C SER A 978 46.77 42.66 -15.49
N THR A 979 46.85 43.92 -15.09
CA THR A 979 48.02 44.75 -15.38
C THR A 979 49.27 43.99 -14.96
N ALA A 980 50.29 43.99 -15.82
CA ALA A 980 51.54 43.33 -15.53
C ALA A 980 52.29 44.10 -14.44
N ALA A 981 52.65 43.41 -13.36
CA ALA A 981 53.52 43.95 -12.33
C ALA A 981 54.95 43.47 -12.58
N MET A 982 55.93 44.36 -12.39
CA MET A 982 57.35 44.03 -12.51
C MET A 982 58.00 43.89 -11.14
N PHE A 983 59.01 43.03 -11.02
CA PHE A 983 59.83 42.90 -9.81
C PHE A 983 61.24 42.41 -10.14
N THR A 984 62.20 42.68 -9.26
CA THR A 984 63.61 42.25 -9.41
C THR A 984 63.99 41.28 -8.30
N THR A 985 64.49 40.10 -8.69
CA THR A 985 64.96 39.10 -7.73
C THR A 985 66.25 39.56 -7.03
N ALA A 986 66.44 39.17 -5.77
CA ALA A 986 67.65 39.48 -5.01
C ALA A 986 68.93 39.00 -5.75
N GLY A 987 69.97 39.83 -5.77
CA GLY A 987 71.27 39.50 -6.37
C GLY A 987 72.12 38.56 -5.52
N THR A 988 73.10 37.90 -6.11
CA THR A 988 74.05 37.02 -5.40
C THR A 988 75.30 37.81 -4.97
N THR A 989 75.36 38.23 -3.71
CA THR A 989 76.62 38.56 -3.03
C THR A 989 77.00 37.38 -2.12
N GLY A 990 78.09 36.67 -2.44
CA GLY A 990 78.92 36.02 -1.41
C GLY A 990 79.72 37.13 -0.68
N VAL A 991 80.14 37.05 0.57
CA VAL A 991 80.43 35.97 1.52
C VAL A 991 80.23 36.56 2.93
N HIS A 992 79.69 35.82 3.90
CA HIS A 992 80.38 35.48 5.17
C HIS A 992 79.50 34.73 6.17
N GLU A 993 80.15 33.75 6.76
CA GLU A 993 79.71 32.77 7.75
C GLU A 993 79.47 33.38 9.14
N ASN A 994 78.74 32.62 9.95
CA ASN A 994 78.73 32.66 11.41
C ASN A 994 78.29 33.98 12.08
N PHE A 995 76.98 34.12 12.28
CA PHE A 995 76.53 34.59 13.59
C PHE A 995 76.33 33.35 14.47
N GLY A 996 77.30 33.16 15.37
CA GLY A 996 77.25 32.10 16.36
C GLY A 996 75.93 32.13 17.13
N GLU A 997 75.38 30.94 17.33
CA GLU A 997 74.36 30.65 18.31
C GLU A 997 74.93 30.95 19.71
N GLY A 998 74.84 32.21 20.15
CA GLY A 998 74.89 32.52 21.56
C GLY A 998 73.60 32.03 22.23
N PRO A 999 73.64 31.52 23.48
CA PRO A 999 72.46 31.05 24.17
C PRO A 999 71.39 32.15 24.24
N CYS A 1000 70.13 31.78 23.99
CA CYS A 1000 68.99 32.69 24.03
C CYS A 1000 68.78 33.17 25.47
N THR A 1001 69.32 34.33 25.85
CA THR A 1001 69.21 34.84 27.23
C THR A 1001 68.80 36.31 27.32
N GLY A 1002 68.34 36.92 26.21
CA GLY A 1002 68.05 38.36 26.16
C GLY A 1002 66.62 38.76 26.48
N ARG A 1003 65.63 38.28 25.72
CA ARG A 1003 64.24 38.78 25.79
C ARG A 1003 63.25 37.87 25.09
N THR A 1004 62.02 37.75 25.60
CA THR A 1004 60.89 37.10 24.91
C THR A 1004 59.76 38.09 24.71
N ASP A 1005 59.31 38.23 23.47
CA ASP A 1005 58.19 39.09 23.04
C ASP A 1005 57.05 38.21 22.49
N VAL A 1006 55.80 38.58 22.76
CA VAL A 1006 54.60 37.90 22.27
C VAL A 1006 53.76 38.89 21.47
N TYR A 1007 53.37 38.48 20.27
CA TYR A 1007 52.59 39.29 19.32
C TYR A 1007 51.29 38.59 18.97
N ASP A 1008 50.26 39.36 18.62
CA ASP A 1008 49.13 38.82 17.88
C ASP A 1008 49.51 38.57 16.41
N LEU A 1009 48.63 37.91 15.66
CA LEU A 1009 48.85 37.62 14.24
C LEU A 1009 48.88 38.88 13.35
N THR A 1010 48.51 40.04 13.88
CA THR A 1010 48.60 41.33 13.18
C THR A 1010 49.94 42.03 13.43
N GLY A 1011 50.81 41.45 14.27
CA GLY A 1011 52.13 41.97 14.59
C GLY A 1011 52.13 43.00 15.73
N ARG A 1012 51.02 43.15 16.45
CA ARG A 1012 50.97 44.01 17.64
C ARG A 1012 51.61 43.30 18.82
N LEU A 1013 52.54 43.97 19.50
CA LEU A 1013 53.15 43.46 20.72
C LEU A 1013 52.09 43.40 21.83
N LEU A 1014 51.80 42.19 22.30
CA LEU A 1014 50.86 41.94 23.38
C LEU A 1014 51.59 41.89 24.73
N TRP A 1015 52.79 41.33 24.76
CA TRP A 1015 53.54 41.12 26.00
C TRP A 1015 55.04 40.98 25.75
N SER A 1016 55.88 41.31 26.74
CA SER A 1016 57.34 41.23 26.65
C SER A 1016 57.96 40.99 28.03
N SER A 1017 59.01 40.16 28.10
CA SER A 1017 59.81 39.91 29.32
C SER A 1017 61.32 39.86 29.03
N ALA A 1018 62.11 40.35 29.98
CA ALA A 1018 63.58 40.32 29.94
C ALA A 1018 64.18 39.01 30.51
N ASP A 1019 63.36 38.10 31.03
CA ASP A 1019 63.82 36.85 31.67
C ASP A 1019 63.48 35.64 30.78
N VAL A 1020 64.49 34.86 30.37
CA VAL A 1020 64.35 33.80 29.34
C VAL A 1020 64.01 32.43 29.92
N SER A 1021 63.84 32.33 31.23
CA SER A 1021 63.45 31.10 31.93
C SER A 1021 61.93 30.84 31.99
N VAL A 1022 61.11 31.71 31.39
CA VAL A 1022 59.65 31.59 31.44
C VAL A 1022 59.14 30.67 30.31
N THR A 1023 58.89 29.41 30.62
CA THR A 1023 58.19 28.44 29.74
C THR A 1023 56.68 28.70 29.59
N GLY A 1024 56.18 29.88 29.98
CA GLY A 1024 54.76 30.22 29.96
C GLY A 1024 54.47 31.62 29.46
N VAL A 1025 53.85 31.73 28.28
CA VAL A 1025 53.08 32.91 27.89
C VAL A 1025 51.99 33.15 28.95
N PRO A 1026 51.66 34.39 29.35
CA PRO A 1026 50.62 34.65 30.35
C PRO A 1026 49.29 33.95 30.00
N LEU A 1027 48.69 33.24 30.97
CA LEU A 1027 47.44 32.46 30.80
C LEU A 1027 46.21 33.31 30.43
N GLU A 1028 46.30 34.63 30.57
CA GLU A 1028 45.22 35.56 30.25
C GLU A 1028 45.13 35.90 28.75
N LEU A 1029 46.13 35.50 27.96
CA LEU A 1029 46.11 35.66 26.51
C LEU A 1029 45.36 34.49 25.87
N SER A 1030 44.31 34.77 25.09
CA SER A 1030 43.50 33.77 24.39
C SER A 1030 43.72 33.86 22.88
N GLY A 1031 43.77 32.70 22.23
CA GLY A 1031 43.89 32.58 20.77
C GLY A 1031 45.31 32.28 20.29
N LEU A 1032 45.51 32.39 18.98
CA LEU A 1032 46.77 32.04 18.33
C LEU A 1032 47.75 33.21 18.41
N VAL A 1033 48.90 33.01 19.05
CA VAL A 1033 49.92 34.05 19.29
C VAL A 1033 51.29 33.64 18.76
N LEU A 1034 52.11 34.63 18.39
CA LEU A 1034 53.49 34.44 17.96
C LEU A 1034 54.46 34.82 19.08
N VAL A 1035 55.22 33.86 19.57
CA VAL A 1035 56.25 34.04 20.61
C VAL A 1035 57.62 34.13 19.95
N VAL A 1036 58.39 35.18 20.23
CA VAL A 1036 59.70 35.45 19.63
C VAL A 1036 60.73 35.66 20.73
N THR A 1037 61.79 34.86 20.73
CA THR A 1037 62.90 34.99 21.68
C THR A 1037 64.13 35.56 20.99
N ARG A 1038 64.79 36.51 21.66
CA ARG A 1038 65.94 37.26 21.16
C ARG A 1038 67.14 37.15 22.11
N ASN A 1039 68.36 37.23 21.57
CA ASN A 1039 69.56 37.33 22.38
C ASN A 1039 69.74 38.76 22.93
N ALA A 1040 70.77 38.95 23.77
CA ALA A 1040 71.08 40.24 24.38
C ALA A 1040 71.39 41.38 23.37
N ALA A 1041 71.73 41.04 22.13
CA ALA A 1041 71.93 42.01 21.04
C ALA A 1041 70.64 42.34 20.27
N GLY A 1042 69.49 41.74 20.64
CA GLY A 1042 68.19 41.98 20.02
C GLY A 1042 67.91 41.14 18.76
N HIS A 1043 68.85 40.29 18.34
CA HIS A 1043 68.65 39.38 17.21
C HIS A 1043 67.71 38.24 17.59
N VAL A 1044 66.81 37.87 16.67
CA VAL A 1044 65.89 36.73 16.87
C VAL A 1044 66.68 35.44 16.89
N CYS A 1045 66.50 34.67 17.95
CA CYS A 1045 67.10 33.36 18.10
C CYS A 1045 66.09 32.24 17.87
N SER A 1046 64.82 32.44 18.25
CA SER A 1046 63.74 31.51 17.95
C SER A 1046 62.40 32.24 17.82
N SER A 1047 61.46 31.61 17.11
CA SER A 1047 60.07 32.04 17.05
C SER A 1047 59.15 30.84 16.92
N GLN A 1048 58.04 30.82 17.64
CA GLN A 1048 57.05 29.74 17.61
C GLN A 1048 55.63 30.31 17.64
N LEU A 1049 54.72 29.64 16.93
CA LEU A 1049 53.30 29.92 17.00
C LEU A 1049 52.68 29.02 18.08
N GLN A 1050 51.94 29.60 19.03
CA GLN A 1050 51.27 28.86 20.09
C GLN A 1050 49.78 29.19 20.12
N LEU A 1051 48.94 28.17 20.25
CA LEU A 1051 47.52 28.33 20.56
C LEU A 1051 47.37 28.37 22.08
N ARG A 1052 46.79 29.44 22.63
CA ARG A 1052 46.59 29.65 24.06
C ARG A 1052 45.12 29.69 24.45
#